data_AF-A0A3B9YFN8-F1
#
_entry.id   AF-A0A3B9YFN8-F1
#
_cell.length_a   1.000
_cell.length_b   1.000
_cell.length_c   1.000
_cell.angle_alpha   90.00
_cell.angle_beta   90.00
_cell.angle_gamma   90.00
#
_symmetry.space_group_name_H-M   'P 1'
#
loop_
_entity.id
_entity.type
_entity.pdbx_description
1 polymer ?
#
loop_
_entity_poly.entity_id
_entity_poly.type
_entity_poly.pdbx_seq_one_letter_code
_entity_poly.pdbx_strand_id
1 'polypeptide(L)'
;MALLAALLGLASLVCAEEPSTHLGFHPFTQPKTVQAAPSVQEPVHASTAPPPSLHAGDAPYDTAAAPLDNRDFILLIQSGYRLLDARIYPEKGTEAVGKEELTYILEDLRSRRKLKALIQLELLFNRNHDRKVSGLDREALRSIGKAYWGLLPSRTREELRPYFSVEELEGMNREMSVGPAPGETLVLPPAVFIPDQSVLPSTSAAQVEAPAPPAPAPVEAAALPAEAPAPKPEPVPSAPPPSPMTAFAPLTPLGVAQSPAPPAPVAAPPVEPAPAAAAPAAQPPQQAAAAPAAPTPEPSMPSIPPVPVEPVPAAPPSPPVQAQAPQPAPPPVQTPAPVVQAAAKPVEVYKDPAPYDPAAFKTFLESAPYGRDVKPLLELLGAHAREPERSRALGLVRDMIPRIVLDSTLAGAASHSVSLPAGADPQRPGSLQVAVHDGPVLLVQSKLFSKREIFLPDSPQFYLERGLRIPSQSAFSRESASEAPVDEDLGLVRSYPDGSKRLKFSSEQLAGQLLAALLDADALLRFWKPDAHVRLRSETARFRFYKALAKSAGKEPHLDRESAAAYQEWLDRPEDFMDLVLQTYGAFSGRARELRLLEAAGLMTGPEAKKALEALPKPSRPAGGEHPVGSPQAREQWLELDRFAREEK
;
A
#
# COMPACT_ATOMS: atom_id res chain seq x y z
N MET A 1 24.48 -51.64 14.78
CA MET A 1 24.86 -51.45 13.35
C MET A 1 24.85 -52.77 12.57
N ALA A 2 23.83 -53.64 12.73
CA ALA A 2 23.67 -54.86 11.92
C ALA A 2 22.27 -55.53 12.04
N LEU A 3 21.20 -54.79 12.32
CA LEU A 3 19.87 -55.43 12.51
C LEU A 3 18.65 -54.57 12.15
N LEU A 4 18.78 -53.65 11.19
CA LEU A 4 17.64 -52.84 10.72
C LEU A 4 17.68 -52.58 9.20
N ALA A 5 18.18 -53.56 8.44
CA ALA A 5 18.33 -53.49 6.98
C ALA A 5 17.69 -54.69 6.24
N ALA A 6 16.75 -55.42 6.85
CA ALA A 6 16.28 -56.69 6.27
C ALA A 6 14.76 -56.90 6.22
N LEU A 7 13.92 -55.93 6.60
CA LEU A 7 12.47 -56.13 6.56
C LEU A 7 11.75 -54.85 6.15
N LEU A 8 11.54 -54.71 4.84
CA LEU A 8 10.32 -54.23 4.17
C LEU A 8 10.63 -53.55 2.83
N GLY A 9 11.18 -54.34 1.90
CA GLY A 9 10.90 -54.20 0.49
C GLY A 9 9.94 -55.32 0.09
N LEU A 10 8.74 -54.98 -0.38
CA LEU A 10 7.88 -55.80 -1.24
C LEU A 10 6.56 -55.05 -1.51
N ALA A 11 6.53 -54.24 -2.56
CA ALA A 11 5.36 -54.05 -3.42
C ALA A 11 5.79 -53.27 -4.66
N SER A 12 6.03 -53.97 -5.76
CA SER A 12 6.12 -53.42 -7.10
C SER A 12 5.20 -54.22 -8.02
N LEU A 13 4.70 -53.49 -9.03
CA LEU A 13 4.09 -53.87 -10.30
C LEU A 13 2.56 -53.78 -10.48
N VAL A 14 2.24 -53.35 -11.72
CA VAL A 14 0.96 -53.33 -12.48
C VAL A 14 0.19 -51.98 -12.34
N CYS A 15 -0.09 -51.15 -13.35
CA CYS A 15 0.00 -51.23 -14.83
C CYS A 15 -0.15 -49.83 -15.50
N ALA A 16 0.35 -49.74 -16.76
CA ALA A 16 -0.08 -48.97 -17.96
C ALA A 16 -0.17 -47.42 -17.91
N GLU A 17 0.52 -46.63 -18.76
CA GLU A 17 0.30 -46.37 -20.22
C GLU A 17 -1.17 -45.97 -20.50
N GLU A 18 -1.52 -44.80 -21.04
CA GLU A 18 -1.13 -44.22 -22.34
C GLU A 18 -1.69 -42.74 -22.49
N PRO A 19 -1.75 -42.04 -23.66
CA PRO A 19 -0.87 -40.92 -23.98
C PRO A 19 -1.55 -39.55 -24.24
N SER A 20 -0.67 -38.55 -24.41
CA SER A 20 -0.91 -37.20 -24.90
C SER A 20 -1.65 -37.13 -26.25
N THR A 21 -2.75 -36.38 -26.29
CA THR A 21 -3.37 -35.91 -27.55
C THR A 21 -2.82 -34.53 -27.94
N HIS A 22 -2.01 -34.55 -29.00
CA HIS A 22 -1.73 -33.43 -29.89
C HIS A 22 -3.04 -33.00 -30.59
N LEU A 23 -3.42 -31.73 -30.51
CA LEU A 23 -4.38 -31.13 -31.43
C LEU A 23 -3.65 -30.12 -32.32
N GLY A 24 -3.63 -30.45 -33.61
CA GLY A 24 -2.99 -29.70 -34.67
C GLY A 24 -3.75 -28.45 -35.05
N PHE A 25 -2.97 -27.45 -35.44
CA PHE A 25 -3.37 -26.25 -36.14
C PHE A 25 -3.97 -26.57 -37.52
N HIS A 26 -5.09 -25.94 -37.84
CA HIS A 26 -5.51 -25.69 -39.22
C HIS A 26 -5.62 -24.17 -39.44
N PRO A 27 -5.05 -23.63 -40.53
CA PRO A 27 -5.21 -22.23 -40.90
C PRO A 27 -6.52 -22.05 -41.68
N PHE A 28 -7.38 -21.13 -41.25
CA PHE A 28 -8.49 -20.65 -42.08
C PHE A 28 -8.28 -19.18 -42.41
N THR A 29 -8.12 -18.92 -43.70
CA THR A 29 -8.12 -17.60 -44.33
C THR A 29 -9.53 -17.29 -44.84
N GLN A 30 -9.83 -15.98 -44.81
CA GLN A 30 -10.71 -15.19 -45.68
C GLN A 30 -11.98 -14.55 -45.09
N PRO A 31 -12.33 -13.34 -45.61
CA PRO A 31 -13.07 -12.32 -44.87
C PRO A 31 -14.54 -12.28 -45.28
N LYS A 32 -15.43 -11.83 -44.38
CA LYS A 32 -16.79 -11.50 -44.79
C LYS A 32 -17.43 -10.40 -43.94
N THR A 33 -17.52 -9.24 -44.59
CA THR A 33 -18.70 -8.38 -44.74
C THR A 33 -19.36 -7.80 -43.49
N VAL A 34 -19.16 -6.49 -43.37
CA VAL A 34 -19.98 -5.46 -42.71
C VAL A 34 -21.49 -5.78 -42.81
N GLN A 35 -22.16 -5.86 -41.66
CA GLN A 35 -23.61 -5.66 -41.58
C GLN A 35 -23.96 -4.82 -40.35
N ALA A 36 -24.73 -3.78 -40.61
CA ALA A 36 -25.08 -2.71 -39.68
C ALA A 36 -25.90 -3.19 -38.48
N ALA A 37 -25.62 -2.58 -37.32
CA ALA A 37 -26.35 -2.77 -36.08
C ALA A 37 -27.78 -2.21 -36.17
N PRO A 38 -28.80 -2.90 -35.60
CA PRO A 38 -30.05 -2.25 -35.23
C PRO A 38 -29.90 -1.61 -33.84
N SER A 39 -30.35 -0.37 -33.74
CA SER A 39 -30.46 0.40 -32.50
C SER A 39 -31.34 -0.35 -31.48
N VAL A 40 -30.77 -0.65 -30.31
CA VAL A 40 -31.52 -1.09 -29.13
C VAL A 40 -31.68 0.11 -28.21
N GLN A 41 -32.93 0.49 -27.98
CA GLN A 41 -33.33 1.46 -26.96
C GLN A 41 -33.13 0.83 -25.58
N GLU A 42 -32.31 1.46 -24.72
CA GLU A 42 -32.22 1.13 -23.31
C GLU A 42 -33.47 1.62 -22.55
N PRO A 43 -34.08 0.79 -21.68
CA PRO A 43 -35.10 1.25 -20.75
C PRO A 43 -34.45 1.99 -19.57
N VAL A 44 -34.83 3.26 -19.42
CA VAL A 44 -34.46 4.12 -18.28
C VAL A 44 -35.30 3.71 -17.06
N HIS A 45 -34.72 2.92 -16.16
CA HIS A 45 -35.16 2.86 -14.76
C HIS A 45 -33.97 2.66 -13.81
N ALA A 46 -33.31 3.76 -13.48
CA ALA A 46 -32.49 3.86 -12.27
C ALA A 46 -33.16 4.88 -11.34
N SER A 47 -33.95 4.37 -10.38
CA SER A 47 -34.40 5.13 -9.22
C SER A 47 -33.22 5.30 -8.27
N THR A 48 -32.35 6.26 -8.55
CA THR A 48 -31.35 6.76 -7.60
C THR A 48 -32.02 7.81 -6.74
N ALA A 49 -32.23 7.51 -5.46
CA ALA A 49 -32.62 8.54 -4.50
C ALA A 49 -31.49 9.58 -4.41
N PRO A 50 -31.75 10.88 -4.68
CA PRO A 50 -30.76 11.92 -4.50
C PRO A 50 -30.45 12.09 -3.00
N PRO A 51 -29.24 12.58 -2.63
CA PRO A 51 -28.99 13.05 -1.27
C PRO A 51 -30.03 14.12 -0.91
N PRO A 52 -30.47 14.21 0.37
CA PRO A 52 -31.47 15.19 0.77
C PRO A 52 -31.00 16.59 0.41
N SER A 53 -31.68 17.21 -0.55
CA SER A 53 -31.46 18.60 -0.92
C SER A 53 -31.69 19.48 0.31
N LEU A 54 -30.68 20.27 0.66
CA LEU A 54 -30.71 21.28 1.73
C LEU A 54 -31.96 22.16 1.60
N HIS A 55 -32.59 22.42 2.75
CA HIS A 55 -33.81 23.19 2.91
C HIS A 55 -33.71 24.56 2.23
N ALA A 56 -34.47 24.76 1.14
CA ALA A 56 -34.50 25.99 0.35
C ALA A 56 -35.24 27.17 1.04
N GLY A 57 -35.11 27.33 2.36
CA GLY A 57 -35.86 28.34 3.11
C GLY A 57 -35.22 28.87 4.38
N ASP A 58 -33.99 28.47 4.72
CA ASP A 58 -33.34 28.98 5.93
C ASP A 58 -32.68 30.35 5.68
N ALA A 59 -32.93 31.30 6.57
CA ALA A 59 -32.36 32.63 6.46
C ALA A 59 -30.84 32.57 6.72
N PRO A 60 -30.02 33.36 6.00
CA PRO A 60 -28.58 33.38 6.23
C PRO A 60 -28.27 33.81 7.66
N TYR A 61 -27.29 33.17 8.29
CA TYR A 61 -26.88 33.52 9.64
C TYR A 61 -26.26 34.92 9.68
N ASP A 62 -26.81 35.78 10.54
CA ASP A 62 -26.33 37.15 10.76
C ASP A 62 -25.63 37.25 12.11
N THR A 63 -24.31 37.44 12.08
CA THR A 63 -23.47 37.55 13.28
C THR A 63 -23.73 38.83 14.07
N ALA A 64 -24.35 39.85 13.48
CA ALA A 64 -24.76 41.06 14.19
C ALA A 64 -26.01 40.81 15.04
N ALA A 65 -26.93 39.96 14.55
CA ALA A 65 -28.14 39.57 15.28
C ALA A 65 -27.87 38.50 16.34
N ALA A 66 -26.97 37.55 16.04
CA ALA A 66 -26.54 36.50 16.95
C ALA A 66 -25.00 36.43 16.94
N PRO A 67 -24.30 37.10 17.89
CA PRO A 67 -22.84 37.05 17.94
C PRO A 67 -22.36 35.62 18.20
N LEU A 68 -21.39 35.17 17.40
CA LEU A 68 -20.69 33.91 17.64
C LEU A 68 -19.76 34.01 18.83
N ASP A 69 -19.61 32.90 19.56
CA ASP A 69 -18.51 32.77 20.51
C ASP A 69 -17.17 32.88 19.77
N ASN A 70 -16.18 33.51 20.40
CA ASN A 70 -14.87 33.74 19.79
C ASN A 70 -14.19 32.42 19.40
N ARG A 71 -14.45 31.34 20.15
CA ARG A 71 -13.95 30.00 19.82
C ARG A 71 -14.54 29.45 18.53
N ASP A 72 -15.85 29.61 18.34
CA ASP A 72 -16.55 29.17 17.13
C ASP A 72 -16.13 29.99 15.91
N PHE A 73 -15.92 31.28 16.11
CA PHE A 73 -15.39 32.15 15.07
C PHE A 73 -14.00 31.70 14.60
N ILE A 74 -13.07 31.47 15.54
CA ILE A 74 -11.73 30.96 15.21
C ILE A 74 -11.81 29.58 14.52
N LEU A 75 -12.74 28.72 14.97
CA LEU A 75 -13.02 27.41 14.38
C LEU A 75 -13.41 27.51 12.90
N LEU A 76 -14.33 28.41 12.57
CA LEU A 76 -14.81 28.66 11.22
C LEU A 76 -13.68 29.18 10.32
N ILE A 77 -12.95 30.22 10.77
CA ILE A 77 -11.86 30.83 9.99
C ILE A 77 -10.75 29.81 9.70
N GLN A 78 -10.34 29.02 10.70
CA GLN A 78 -9.33 27.97 10.52
C GLN A 78 -9.79 26.84 9.60
N SER A 79 -11.10 26.70 9.38
CA SER A 79 -11.70 25.71 8.48
C SER A 79 -12.00 26.27 7.09
N GLY A 80 -11.55 27.50 6.80
CA GLY A 80 -11.67 28.14 5.49
C GLY A 80 -12.93 28.98 5.30
N TYR A 81 -13.81 29.08 6.29
CA TYR A 81 -14.98 29.96 6.20
C TYR A 81 -14.55 31.42 6.30
N ARG A 82 -15.29 32.30 5.64
CA ARG A 82 -15.03 33.75 5.58
C ARG A 82 -16.20 34.49 6.20
N LEU A 83 -15.90 35.55 6.94
CA LEU A 83 -16.91 36.48 7.43
C LEU A 83 -16.93 37.71 6.52
N LEU A 84 -18.03 37.94 5.82
CA LEU A 84 -18.26 39.11 4.96
C LEU A 84 -19.60 39.72 5.33
N ASP A 85 -19.63 41.02 5.62
CA ASP A 85 -20.86 41.78 5.94
C ASP A 85 -21.73 41.10 7.02
N ALA A 86 -21.10 40.68 8.12
CA ALA A 86 -21.73 39.96 9.23
C ALA A 86 -22.37 38.61 8.84
N ARG A 87 -22.02 38.03 7.69
CA ARG A 87 -22.49 36.72 7.24
C ARG A 87 -21.31 35.78 6.99
N ILE A 88 -21.56 34.49 7.20
CA ILE A 88 -20.55 33.45 7.04
C ILE A 88 -20.69 32.82 5.67
N TYR A 89 -19.58 32.73 4.94
CA TYR A 89 -19.50 32.10 3.63
C TYR A 89 -18.51 30.94 3.65
N PRO A 90 -18.79 29.82 2.94
CA PRO A 90 -17.78 28.80 2.69
C PRO A 90 -16.63 29.38 1.85
N GLU A 91 -15.43 28.83 1.94
CA GLU A 91 -14.24 29.36 1.24
C GLU A 91 -14.45 29.59 -0.27
N LYS A 92 -15.24 28.70 -0.89
CA LYS A 92 -15.53 28.67 -2.34
C LYS A 92 -17.01 28.91 -2.66
N GLY A 93 -17.83 29.17 -1.65
CA GLY A 93 -19.28 29.36 -1.79
C GLY A 93 -19.63 30.83 -1.94
N THR A 94 -20.57 31.14 -2.83
CA THR A 94 -21.16 32.48 -2.95
C THR A 94 -22.40 32.65 -2.08
N GLU A 95 -22.96 31.55 -1.59
CA GLU A 95 -24.14 31.53 -0.73
C GLU A 95 -23.73 31.62 0.74
N ALA A 96 -24.44 32.46 1.49
CA ALA A 96 -24.24 32.58 2.93
C ALA A 96 -24.83 31.35 3.63
N VAL A 97 -24.10 30.85 4.63
CA VAL A 97 -24.50 29.68 5.42
C VAL A 97 -25.78 29.99 6.20
N GLY A 98 -26.76 29.09 6.11
CA GLY A 98 -28.02 29.18 6.86
C GLY A 98 -27.82 29.05 8.37
N LYS A 99 -28.79 29.45 9.19
CA LYS A 99 -28.69 29.37 10.66
C LYS A 99 -28.64 27.92 11.16
N GLU A 100 -29.50 27.06 10.64
CA GLU A 100 -29.52 25.63 10.95
C GLU A 100 -28.24 24.98 10.45
N GLU A 101 -27.84 25.28 9.21
CA GLU A 101 -26.61 24.77 8.61
C GLU A 101 -25.37 25.15 9.43
N LEU A 102 -25.29 26.39 9.90
CA LEU A 102 -24.19 26.84 10.73
C LEU A 102 -24.10 26.05 12.04
N THR A 103 -25.25 25.71 12.64
CA THR A 103 -25.29 24.91 13.88
C THR A 103 -24.69 23.52 13.63
N TYR A 104 -25.07 22.87 12.52
CA TYR A 104 -24.49 21.59 12.11
C TYR A 104 -23.00 21.68 11.79
N ILE A 105 -22.58 22.71 11.06
CA ILE A 105 -21.17 22.94 10.71
C ILE A 105 -20.34 23.12 11.98
N LEU A 106 -20.79 23.94 12.93
CA LEU A 106 -20.07 24.15 14.19
C LEU A 106 -19.98 22.87 15.01
N GLU A 107 -21.05 22.08 15.08
CA GLU A 107 -21.04 20.80 15.80
C GLU A 107 -20.10 19.78 15.15
N ASP A 108 -20.08 19.68 13.82
CA ASP A 108 -19.13 18.83 13.08
C ASP A 108 -17.68 19.29 13.30
N LEU A 109 -17.40 20.59 13.17
CA LEU A 109 -16.05 21.13 13.39
C LEU A 109 -15.56 20.90 14.83
N ARG A 110 -16.42 21.13 15.83
CA ARG A 110 -16.13 20.84 17.25
C ARG A 110 -15.87 19.36 17.46
N SER A 111 -16.69 18.48 16.87
CA SER A 111 -16.57 17.02 16.96
C SER A 111 -15.26 16.52 16.37
N ARG A 112 -14.86 17.01 15.19
CA ARG A 112 -13.58 16.67 14.56
C ARG A 112 -12.38 17.11 15.40
N ARG A 113 -12.41 18.32 15.98
CA ARG A 113 -11.35 18.79 16.88
C ARG A 113 -11.27 17.98 18.17
N LYS A 114 -12.43 17.68 18.76
CA LYS A 114 -12.52 16.81 19.94
C LYS A 114 -11.94 15.44 19.63
N LEU A 115 -12.32 14.80 18.52
CA LEU A 115 -11.79 13.51 18.12
C LEU A 115 -10.27 13.55 17.90
N LYS A 116 -9.77 14.58 17.21
CA LYS A 116 -8.33 14.77 17.01
C LYS A 116 -7.59 14.88 18.34
N ALA A 117 -8.10 15.68 19.28
CA ALA A 117 -7.52 15.83 20.61
C ALA A 117 -7.52 14.50 21.38
N LEU A 118 -8.63 13.77 21.38
CA LEU A 118 -8.74 12.46 22.04
C LEU A 118 -7.73 11.46 21.47
N ILE A 119 -7.58 11.36 20.15
CA ILE A 119 -6.60 10.48 19.51
C ILE A 119 -5.17 10.88 19.92
N GLN A 120 -4.85 12.17 19.94
CA GLN A 120 -3.53 12.64 20.35
C GLN A 120 -3.23 12.34 21.82
N LEU A 121 -4.20 12.53 22.71
CA LEU A 121 -4.09 12.18 24.13
C LEU A 121 -3.90 10.67 24.31
N GLU A 122 -4.70 9.87 23.61
CA GLU A 122 -4.65 8.40 23.66
C GLU A 122 -3.28 7.87 23.19
N LEU A 123 -2.73 8.43 22.11
CA LEU A 123 -1.39 8.10 21.63
C LEU A 123 -0.30 8.44 22.66
N LEU A 124 -0.44 9.57 23.36
CA LEU A 124 0.49 9.97 24.42
C LEU A 124 0.35 9.09 25.67
N PHE A 125 -0.86 8.74 26.08
CA PHE A 125 -1.09 7.84 27.21
C PHE A 125 -0.58 6.43 26.91
N ASN A 126 -0.90 5.88 25.74
CA ASN A 126 -0.42 4.55 25.32
C ASN A 126 1.10 4.50 25.19
N ARG A 127 1.75 5.60 24.78
CA ARG A 127 3.22 5.69 24.78
C ARG A 127 3.84 5.62 26.18
N ASN A 128 3.09 6.01 27.23
CA ASN A 128 3.57 6.11 28.60
C ASN A 128 2.89 5.13 29.58
N HIS A 129 2.23 4.07 29.07
CA HIS A 129 1.32 3.23 29.85
C HIS A 129 1.93 2.64 31.15
N ASP A 130 3.26 2.44 31.21
CA ASP A 130 3.97 1.86 32.37
C ASP A 130 5.07 2.75 32.97
N ARG A 131 5.24 3.98 32.48
CA ARG A 131 6.37 4.85 32.87
C ARG A 131 5.89 6.23 33.30
N LYS A 132 6.67 6.86 34.18
CA LYS A 132 6.50 8.29 34.47
C LYS A 132 6.53 9.04 33.14
N VAL A 133 5.45 9.77 32.84
CA VAL A 133 5.31 10.57 31.62
C VAL A 133 6.55 11.44 31.45
N SER A 134 7.19 11.33 30.29
CA SER A 134 8.39 12.11 29.97
C SER A 134 8.11 13.62 30.11
N GLY A 135 9.12 14.44 30.39
CA GLY A 135 8.93 15.90 30.48
C GLY A 135 8.33 16.50 29.20
N LEU A 136 8.76 15.99 28.04
CA LEU A 136 8.30 16.40 26.72
C LEU A 136 6.84 15.96 26.48
N ASP A 137 6.49 14.75 26.89
CA ASP A 137 5.13 14.20 26.78
C ASP A 137 4.17 14.95 27.72
N ARG A 138 4.64 15.33 28.91
CA ARG A 138 3.88 16.14 29.85
C ARG A 138 3.60 17.52 29.27
N GLU A 139 4.56 18.14 28.58
CA GLU A 139 4.35 19.42 27.92
C GLU A 139 3.38 19.30 26.74
N ALA A 140 3.46 18.22 25.97
CA ALA A 140 2.51 17.92 24.90
C ALA A 140 1.08 17.70 25.45
N LEU A 141 0.91 16.90 26.51
CA LEU A 141 -0.37 16.73 27.21
C LEU A 141 -0.91 18.07 27.72
N ARG A 142 -0.05 18.93 28.29
CA ARG A 142 -0.44 20.27 28.75
C ARG A 142 -0.89 21.16 27.60
N SER A 143 -0.16 21.15 26.48
CA SER A 143 -0.48 21.93 25.29
C SER A 143 -1.82 21.51 24.68
N ILE A 144 -2.05 20.21 24.52
CA ILE A 144 -3.32 19.65 24.02
C ILE A 144 -4.45 19.97 25.01
N GLY A 145 -4.24 19.74 26.31
CA GLY A 145 -5.26 20.03 27.32
C GLY A 145 -5.65 21.51 27.33
N LYS A 146 -4.70 22.46 27.24
CA LYS A 146 -5.00 23.90 27.12
C LYS A 146 -5.78 24.23 25.86
N ALA A 147 -5.34 23.73 24.71
CA ALA A 147 -5.95 24.05 23.43
C ALA A 147 -7.39 23.52 23.28
N TYR A 148 -7.70 22.39 23.95
CA TYR A 148 -8.97 21.69 23.78
C TYR A 148 -9.80 21.56 25.06
N TRP A 149 -9.42 22.21 26.17
CA TRP A 149 -10.02 22.00 27.50
C TRP A 149 -11.55 22.05 27.50
N GLY A 150 -12.15 23.03 26.82
CA GLY A 150 -13.60 23.21 26.72
C GLY A 150 -14.33 22.15 25.87
N LEU A 151 -13.62 21.44 24.99
CA LEU A 151 -14.18 20.41 24.10
C LEU A 151 -14.02 18.99 24.66
N LEU A 152 -13.15 18.81 25.66
CA LEU A 152 -12.84 17.50 26.21
C LEU A 152 -13.94 16.98 27.15
N PRO A 153 -14.26 15.67 27.11
CA PRO A 153 -15.17 15.04 28.08
C PRO A 153 -14.68 15.24 29.52
N SER A 154 -15.61 15.29 30.48
CA SER A 154 -15.27 15.44 31.91
C SER A 154 -14.27 14.40 32.40
N ARG A 155 -14.43 13.13 31.99
CA ARG A 155 -13.49 12.04 32.32
C ARG A 155 -12.07 12.34 31.84
N THR A 156 -11.90 12.75 30.58
CA THR A 156 -10.58 13.08 30.02
C THR A 156 -9.96 14.29 30.72
N ARG A 157 -10.78 15.27 31.13
CA ARG A 157 -10.31 16.41 31.94
C ARG A 157 -9.80 15.96 33.30
N GLU A 158 -10.46 15.01 33.96
CA GLU A 158 -10.01 14.43 35.22
C GLU A 158 -8.68 13.68 35.08
N GLU A 159 -8.53 12.88 34.03
CA GLU A 159 -7.28 12.18 33.70
C GLU A 159 -6.13 13.17 33.42
N LEU A 160 -6.44 14.35 32.90
CA LEU A 160 -5.46 15.40 32.60
C LEU A 160 -5.11 16.31 33.78
N ARG A 161 -5.96 16.42 34.81
CA ARG A 161 -5.74 17.29 35.98
C ARG A 161 -4.34 17.15 36.62
N PRO A 162 -3.75 15.95 36.80
CA PRO A 162 -2.43 15.79 37.42
C PRO A 162 -1.27 16.44 36.65
N TYR A 163 -1.49 16.85 35.40
CA TYR A 163 -0.46 17.48 34.57
C TYR A 163 -0.49 19.01 34.59
N PHE A 164 -1.48 19.62 35.23
CA PHE A 164 -1.65 21.08 35.29
C PHE A 164 -1.45 21.61 36.71
N SER A 165 -1.04 22.88 36.83
CA SER A 165 -1.12 23.58 38.11
C SER A 165 -2.58 23.95 38.42
N VAL A 166 -2.87 24.18 39.71
CA VAL A 166 -4.21 24.62 40.14
C VAL A 166 -4.59 25.95 39.48
N GLU A 167 -3.66 26.90 39.39
CA GLU A 167 -3.85 28.19 38.72
C GLU A 167 -4.19 28.03 37.22
N GLU A 168 -3.55 27.09 36.53
CA GLU A 168 -3.86 26.80 35.13
C GLU A 168 -5.26 26.19 34.97
N LEU A 169 -5.64 25.27 35.86
CA LEU A 169 -6.97 24.66 35.84
C LEU A 169 -8.06 25.70 36.11
N GLU A 170 -7.84 26.62 37.05
CA GLU A 170 -8.74 27.74 37.31
C GLU A 170 -8.84 28.69 36.11
N GLY A 171 -7.71 29.01 35.47
CA GLY A 171 -7.69 29.80 34.23
C GLY A 171 -8.53 29.15 33.13
N MET A 172 -8.27 27.88 32.82
CA MET A 172 -9.00 27.16 31.77
C MET A 172 -10.49 26.95 32.10
N ASN A 173 -10.86 26.79 33.38
CA ASN A 173 -12.26 26.68 33.80
C ASN A 173 -12.98 28.05 33.78
N ARG A 174 -12.26 29.14 34.08
CA ARG A 174 -12.78 30.51 33.96
C ARG A 174 -13.06 30.82 32.49
N GLU A 175 -12.14 30.48 31.59
CA GLU A 175 -12.36 30.58 30.14
C GLU A 175 -13.51 29.69 29.62
N MET A 176 -13.94 28.69 30.38
CA MET A 176 -15.11 27.87 30.05
C MET A 176 -16.42 28.48 30.54
N SER A 177 -16.35 29.30 31.60
CA SER A 177 -17.51 29.89 32.27
C SER A 177 -17.84 31.29 31.76
N VAL A 178 -16.89 31.98 31.12
CA VAL A 178 -17.14 33.25 30.43
C VAL A 178 -17.78 32.93 29.08
N GLY A 179 -19.09 32.68 29.08
CA GLY A 179 -19.91 33.04 27.93
C GLY A 179 -19.91 34.57 27.78
N PRO A 180 -20.14 35.12 26.58
CA PRO A 180 -20.16 36.58 26.40
C PRO A 180 -21.14 37.19 27.41
N ALA A 181 -20.64 38.07 28.28
CA ALA A 181 -21.51 38.80 29.18
C ALA A 181 -22.51 39.59 28.31
N PRO A 182 -23.81 39.57 28.63
CA PRO A 182 -24.81 40.27 27.83
C PRO A 182 -24.49 41.77 27.83
N GLY A 183 -23.95 42.27 26.71
CA GLY A 183 -23.56 43.67 26.52
C GLY A 183 -22.08 43.91 26.19
N GLU A 184 -21.21 42.90 26.24
CA GLU A 184 -19.80 43.06 25.87
C GLU A 184 -19.65 42.85 24.35
N THR A 185 -19.72 43.96 23.60
CA THR A 185 -19.54 43.97 22.14
C THR A 185 -18.15 43.43 21.80
N LEU A 186 -18.09 42.34 21.03
CA LEU A 186 -16.86 41.74 20.51
C LEU A 186 -16.04 42.82 19.77
N VAL A 187 -14.97 43.31 20.41
CA VAL A 187 -13.93 44.06 19.71
C VAL A 187 -13.18 43.03 18.88
N LEU A 188 -13.60 42.87 17.62
CA LEU A 188 -12.85 42.15 16.61
C LEU A 188 -11.40 42.67 16.63
N PRO A 189 -10.37 41.82 16.77
CA PRO A 189 -9.01 42.27 16.54
C PRO A 189 -8.96 42.90 15.14
N PRO A 190 -8.33 44.07 14.97
CA PRO A 190 -8.29 44.75 13.67
C PRO A 190 -7.79 43.74 12.64
N ALA A 191 -8.54 43.59 11.55
CA ALA A 191 -8.25 42.65 10.48
C ALA A 191 -6.76 42.71 10.16
N VAL A 192 -6.05 41.62 10.44
CA VAL A 192 -4.68 41.44 9.95
C VAL A 192 -4.84 41.34 8.44
N PHE A 193 -4.64 42.48 7.78
CA PHE A 193 -4.58 42.61 6.34
C PHE A 193 -3.45 41.69 5.88
N ILE A 194 -3.78 40.54 5.32
CA ILE A 194 -2.83 39.72 4.57
C ILE A 194 -2.69 40.45 3.24
N PRO A 195 -1.56 41.12 2.93
CA PRO A 195 -1.43 41.83 1.68
C PRO A 195 -1.49 40.84 0.52
N ASP A 196 -2.35 41.18 -0.42
CA ASP A 196 -2.53 40.51 -1.70
C ASP A 196 -1.19 40.53 -2.47
N GLN A 197 -0.53 39.37 -2.61
CA GLN A 197 0.73 39.24 -3.37
C GLN A 197 0.48 39.23 -4.88
N SER A 198 -0.24 40.22 -5.41
CA SER A 198 -0.62 40.24 -6.83
C SER A 198 -0.65 41.64 -7.44
N VAL A 199 0.16 42.59 -6.99
CA VAL A 199 0.44 43.79 -7.82
C VAL A 199 1.84 44.30 -7.51
N LEU A 200 2.74 44.27 -8.51
CA LEU A 200 3.93 45.10 -8.54
C LEU A 200 3.54 46.48 -9.06
N PRO A 201 3.70 47.58 -8.30
CA PRO A 201 3.85 48.89 -8.88
C PRO A 201 5.34 49.25 -8.91
N SER A 202 5.87 49.42 -10.12
CA SER A 202 7.04 50.25 -10.34
C SER A 202 6.73 51.68 -9.91
N THR A 203 7.47 52.23 -8.96
CA THR A 203 7.72 53.69 -8.89
C THR A 203 8.93 54.02 -8.04
N SER A 204 9.95 54.54 -8.73
CA SER A 204 10.73 55.75 -8.42
C SER A 204 11.28 55.93 -7.01
N ALA A 205 12.57 55.60 -6.85
CA ALA A 205 13.38 55.95 -5.69
C ALA A 205 13.79 57.43 -5.72
N ALA A 206 13.46 58.17 -4.67
CA ALA A 206 14.10 59.43 -4.30
C ALA A 206 15.02 59.18 -3.09
N GLN A 207 16.31 59.38 -3.34
CA GLN A 207 17.41 59.76 -2.42
C GLN A 207 17.15 59.75 -0.91
N VAL A 208 17.86 58.85 -0.21
CA VAL A 208 18.52 59.17 1.07
C VAL A 208 19.95 58.63 1.02
N GLU A 209 20.87 59.52 1.31
CA GLU A 209 22.32 59.44 1.24
C GLU A 209 22.90 58.59 2.39
N ALA A 210 23.76 57.62 2.08
CA ALA A 210 24.51 56.81 3.05
C ALA A 210 26.01 56.88 2.71
N PRO A 211 26.91 56.87 3.72
CA PRO A 211 28.30 57.29 3.56
C PRO A 211 29.15 56.27 2.81
N ALA A 212 30.11 56.80 2.04
CA ALA A 212 30.96 56.08 1.10
C ALA A 212 31.88 55.03 1.76
N PRO A 213 31.98 53.82 1.20
CA PRO A 213 33.07 52.88 1.49
C PRO A 213 34.36 53.28 0.75
N PRO A 214 35.55 52.94 1.28
CA PRO A 214 36.83 53.32 0.70
C PRO A 214 37.11 52.61 -0.63
N ALA A 215 37.79 53.34 -1.52
CA ALA A 215 38.12 52.95 -2.89
C ALA A 215 38.99 51.68 -2.97
N PRO A 216 38.63 50.69 -3.82
CA PRO A 216 39.56 49.64 -4.21
C PRO A 216 40.58 50.17 -5.23
N ALA A 217 41.83 49.75 -5.04
CA ALA A 217 42.97 50.02 -5.90
C ALA A 217 42.77 49.48 -7.34
N PRO A 218 43.43 50.07 -8.36
CA PRO A 218 43.30 49.65 -9.74
C PRO A 218 43.94 48.28 -9.96
N VAL A 219 43.13 47.29 -10.33
CA VAL A 219 43.61 46.00 -10.83
C VAL A 219 43.93 46.15 -12.30
N GLU A 220 45.19 45.91 -12.61
CA GLU A 220 45.83 45.92 -13.92
C GLU A 220 45.16 44.90 -14.86
N ALA A 221 44.83 45.35 -16.08
CA ALA A 221 44.17 44.56 -17.10
C ALA A 221 45.12 43.49 -17.66
N ALA A 222 44.93 42.24 -17.23
CA ALA A 222 45.56 41.08 -17.86
C ALA A 222 44.85 40.75 -19.18
N ALA A 223 45.64 40.65 -20.25
CA ALA A 223 45.21 40.39 -21.61
C ALA A 223 44.46 39.06 -21.78
N LEU A 224 43.45 39.08 -22.66
CA LEU A 224 42.75 37.91 -23.19
C LEU A 224 43.74 36.94 -23.88
N PRO A 225 43.70 35.63 -23.59
CA PRO A 225 44.35 34.64 -24.43
C PRO A 225 43.54 34.41 -25.71
N ALA A 226 44.26 34.39 -26.83
CA ALA A 226 43.74 34.15 -28.17
C ALA A 226 43.17 32.73 -28.35
N GLU A 227 42.14 32.68 -29.19
CA GLU A 227 41.42 31.53 -29.72
C GLU A 227 42.37 30.46 -30.30
N ALA A 228 42.25 29.21 -29.83
CA ALA A 228 42.94 28.06 -30.39
C ALA A 228 42.18 27.50 -31.62
N PRO A 229 42.86 27.12 -32.71
CA PRO A 229 42.22 26.62 -33.91
C PRO A 229 41.68 25.19 -33.75
N ALA A 230 40.55 24.93 -34.43
CA ALA A 230 39.81 23.67 -34.42
C ALA A 230 40.65 22.44 -34.82
N PRO A 231 40.42 21.26 -34.21
CA PRO A 231 41.10 20.03 -34.58
C PRO A 231 40.61 19.48 -35.92
N LYS A 232 41.59 19.06 -36.73
CA LYS A 232 41.44 18.41 -38.04
C LYS A 232 40.84 17.00 -37.89
N PRO A 233 39.90 16.56 -38.75
CA PRO A 233 39.31 15.23 -38.68
C PRO A 233 40.33 14.13 -39.04
N GLU A 234 40.45 13.13 -38.17
CA GLU A 234 41.23 11.90 -38.36
C GLU A 234 40.46 10.89 -39.24
N PRO A 235 41.16 10.11 -40.11
CA PRO A 235 40.55 9.13 -41.00
C PRO A 235 40.21 7.81 -40.30
N VAL A 236 39.07 7.25 -40.70
CA VAL A 236 38.51 5.96 -40.27
C VAL A 236 39.45 4.79 -40.60
N PRO A 237 39.77 3.89 -39.64
CA PRO A 237 40.47 2.65 -39.96
C PRO A 237 39.53 1.64 -40.64
N SER A 238 39.98 1.18 -41.81
CA SER A 238 39.32 0.14 -42.61
C SER A 238 39.45 -1.24 -41.94
N ALA A 239 38.37 -2.02 -42.02
CA ALA A 239 38.30 -3.41 -41.55
C ALA A 239 39.34 -4.31 -42.26
N PRO A 240 40.03 -5.22 -41.55
CA PRO A 240 40.88 -6.22 -42.18
C PRO A 240 40.04 -7.40 -42.74
N PRO A 241 40.45 -7.99 -43.88
CA PRO A 241 39.78 -9.13 -44.49
C PRO A 241 40.09 -10.46 -43.77
N PRO A 242 39.26 -11.50 -43.95
CA PRO A 242 39.49 -12.80 -43.33
C PRO A 242 40.65 -13.53 -44.03
N SER A 243 41.55 -14.12 -43.23
CA SER A 243 42.60 -15.01 -43.73
C SER A 243 42.31 -16.48 -43.41
N PRO A 244 42.74 -17.42 -44.28
CA PRO A 244 42.18 -18.76 -44.38
C PRO A 244 42.91 -19.81 -43.51
N MET A 245 42.24 -20.95 -43.33
CA MET A 245 42.80 -22.20 -42.81
C MET A 245 44.03 -22.63 -43.60
N THR A 246 45.11 -23.10 -42.95
CA THR A 246 45.68 -24.44 -43.20
C THR A 246 46.72 -24.88 -42.13
N ALA A 247 46.65 -26.18 -41.84
CA ALA A 247 47.55 -27.15 -41.21
C ALA A 247 49.05 -26.82 -41.00
N PHE A 248 49.64 -27.28 -39.89
CA PHE A 248 50.41 -28.53 -39.75
C PHE A 248 51.02 -28.66 -38.33
N ALA A 249 51.08 -29.90 -37.82
CA ALA A 249 51.72 -30.35 -36.58
C ALA A 249 53.25 -30.60 -36.79
N PRO A 250 54.02 -31.32 -35.91
CA PRO A 250 53.97 -31.58 -34.46
C PRO A 250 55.34 -31.34 -33.74
N LEU A 251 55.42 -31.49 -32.41
CA LEU A 251 56.41 -32.31 -31.65
C LEU A 251 56.38 -32.04 -30.12
N THR A 252 56.10 -33.12 -29.38
CA THR A 252 56.24 -33.43 -27.93
C THR A 252 57.70 -33.49 -27.43
N PRO A 253 58.04 -33.86 -26.15
CA PRO A 253 57.29 -33.91 -24.86
C PRO A 253 58.09 -33.40 -23.62
N LEU A 254 57.45 -33.27 -22.45
CA LEU A 254 57.79 -33.93 -21.15
C LEU A 254 57.02 -33.30 -19.98
N GLY A 255 56.38 -34.14 -19.16
CA GLY A 255 55.79 -33.70 -17.88
C GLY A 255 54.63 -34.60 -17.43
N VAL A 256 54.97 -35.74 -16.84
CA VAL A 256 54.06 -36.80 -16.37
C VAL A 256 53.40 -36.40 -15.05
N ALA A 257 52.07 -36.45 -14.98
CA ALA A 257 51.31 -36.76 -13.76
C ALA A 257 50.03 -37.52 -14.15
N GLN A 258 49.96 -38.78 -13.74
CA GLN A 258 48.89 -39.73 -14.06
C GLN A 258 47.63 -39.45 -13.22
N SER A 259 46.46 -39.49 -13.88
CA SER A 259 45.15 -39.67 -13.23
C SER A 259 44.30 -40.63 -14.07
N PRO A 260 43.41 -41.43 -13.45
CA PRO A 260 42.94 -42.70 -14.01
C PRO A 260 41.83 -42.57 -15.05
N ALA A 261 41.77 -43.59 -15.90
CA ALA A 261 40.96 -43.71 -17.10
C ALA A 261 39.42 -43.71 -16.87
N PRO A 262 38.63 -43.11 -17.77
CA PRO A 262 37.21 -43.36 -17.91
C PRO A 262 36.91 -44.59 -18.83
N PRO A 263 35.79 -45.30 -18.63
CA PRO A 263 35.42 -46.48 -19.42
C PRO A 263 34.91 -46.13 -20.83
N ALA A 264 35.05 -47.11 -21.73
CA ALA A 264 34.80 -47.04 -23.17
C ALA A 264 33.32 -46.77 -23.56
N PRO A 265 33.07 -46.14 -24.72
CA PRO A 265 31.72 -45.88 -25.23
C PRO A 265 31.12 -47.10 -25.93
N VAL A 266 29.84 -47.36 -25.63
CA VAL A 266 29.01 -48.40 -26.25
C VAL A 266 28.45 -47.88 -27.58
N ALA A 267 28.47 -48.75 -28.58
CA ALA A 267 28.05 -48.52 -29.96
C ALA A 267 26.54 -48.24 -30.12
N ALA A 268 26.21 -47.38 -31.09
CA ALA A 268 24.85 -47.11 -31.53
C ALA A 268 24.30 -48.23 -32.44
N PRO A 269 23.02 -48.62 -32.32
CA PRO A 269 22.38 -49.54 -33.27
C PRO A 269 21.81 -48.82 -34.51
N PRO A 270 21.57 -49.58 -35.61
CA PRO A 270 21.30 -49.04 -36.95
C PRO A 270 19.81 -48.71 -37.20
N VAL A 271 19.61 -47.79 -38.15
CA VAL A 271 18.32 -47.35 -38.69
C VAL A 271 17.78 -48.38 -39.68
N GLU A 272 16.51 -48.78 -39.54
CA GLU A 272 15.78 -49.66 -40.45
C GLU A 272 14.69 -48.88 -41.21
N PRO A 273 14.46 -49.14 -42.52
CA PRO A 273 13.64 -48.29 -43.37
C PRO A 273 12.16 -48.70 -43.44
N ALA A 274 11.32 -47.70 -43.72
CA ALA A 274 9.87 -47.80 -43.91
C ALA A 274 9.44 -48.72 -45.08
N PRO A 275 8.23 -49.29 -45.03
CA PRO A 275 7.51 -49.71 -46.21
C PRO A 275 6.25 -48.88 -46.49
N ALA A 276 5.95 -48.82 -47.78
CA ALA A 276 4.90 -48.04 -48.42
C ALA A 276 3.53 -48.74 -48.46
N ALA A 277 2.50 -47.89 -48.61
CA ALA A 277 1.26 -48.05 -49.37
C ALA A 277 0.31 -49.23 -49.08
N ALA A 278 -0.93 -48.88 -48.67
CA ALA A 278 -2.16 -49.47 -49.21
C ALA A 278 -3.38 -48.56 -48.93
N ALA A 279 -4.08 -48.14 -49.98
CA ALA A 279 -5.51 -47.75 -49.94
C ALA A 279 -6.36 -49.04 -50.03
N PRO A 280 -7.63 -49.11 -49.56
CA PRO A 280 -8.75 -48.51 -50.30
C PRO A 280 -10.01 -48.07 -49.49
N ALA A 281 -10.79 -47.20 -50.16
CA ALA A 281 -12.25 -46.98 -50.18
C ALA A 281 -13.19 -47.50 -49.07
N ALA A 282 -14.05 -46.61 -48.55
CA ALA A 282 -15.50 -46.83 -48.37
C ALA A 282 -16.27 -45.49 -48.20
N GLN A 283 -17.44 -45.42 -48.82
CA GLN A 283 -18.39 -44.29 -48.90
C GLN A 283 -19.25 -44.08 -47.63
N PRO A 284 -20.00 -42.96 -47.52
CA PRO A 284 -20.67 -42.51 -46.29
C PRO A 284 -22.16 -42.88 -46.23
N PRO A 285 -22.81 -42.79 -45.05
CA PRO A 285 -24.23 -42.46 -44.94
C PRO A 285 -24.38 -41.01 -44.43
N GLN A 286 -24.86 -40.10 -45.29
CA GLN A 286 -26.26 -39.66 -45.38
C GLN A 286 -26.78 -38.89 -44.15
N GLN A 287 -26.74 -37.57 -44.34
CA GLN A 287 -27.58 -36.53 -43.74
C GLN A 287 -29.04 -36.96 -43.55
N ALA A 288 -29.54 -36.77 -42.33
CA ALA A 288 -30.95 -36.51 -42.08
C ALA A 288 -31.08 -35.05 -41.66
N ALA A 289 -31.68 -34.25 -42.54
CA ALA A 289 -32.16 -32.91 -42.26
C ALA A 289 -33.46 -32.99 -41.45
N ALA A 290 -33.54 -32.30 -40.31
CA ALA A 290 -34.79 -32.01 -39.64
C ALA A 290 -34.98 -30.50 -39.54
N ALA A 291 -36.17 -30.08 -39.96
CA ALA A 291 -36.67 -28.72 -40.12
C ALA A 291 -36.76 -27.92 -38.80
N PRO A 292 -36.82 -26.58 -38.87
CA PRO A 292 -36.90 -25.72 -37.69
C PRO A 292 -38.29 -25.79 -37.05
N ALA A 293 -38.34 -26.15 -35.78
CA ALA A 293 -39.55 -26.02 -34.97
C ALA A 293 -39.73 -24.56 -34.52
N ALA A 294 -40.98 -24.11 -34.62
CA ALA A 294 -41.49 -22.80 -34.24
C ALA A 294 -41.22 -22.42 -32.77
N PRO A 295 -41.24 -21.11 -32.42
CA PRO A 295 -41.01 -20.64 -31.06
C PRO A 295 -42.11 -21.11 -30.09
N THR A 296 -41.67 -21.73 -29.00
CA THR A 296 -42.47 -22.04 -27.81
C THR A 296 -42.98 -20.74 -27.17
N PRO A 297 -44.26 -20.65 -26.76
CA PRO A 297 -44.80 -19.48 -26.08
C PRO A 297 -44.24 -19.33 -24.66
N GLU A 298 -44.13 -18.07 -24.22
CA GLU A 298 -43.75 -17.65 -22.87
C GLU A 298 -44.55 -18.39 -21.78
N PRO A 299 -43.90 -18.90 -20.72
CA PRO A 299 -44.63 -19.36 -19.54
C PRO A 299 -45.26 -18.16 -18.84
N SER A 300 -46.59 -18.08 -18.90
CA SER A 300 -47.39 -17.17 -18.09
C SER A 300 -47.10 -17.39 -16.61
N MET A 301 -46.81 -16.30 -15.90
CA MET A 301 -46.64 -16.32 -14.45
C MET A 301 -47.91 -16.86 -13.77
N PRO A 302 -47.80 -17.79 -12.81
CA PRO A 302 -48.93 -18.12 -11.96
C PRO A 302 -49.25 -16.93 -11.04
N SER A 303 -50.47 -16.39 -11.16
CA SER A 303 -51.04 -15.48 -10.17
C SER A 303 -51.01 -16.13 -8.79
N ILE A 304 -50.29 -15.51 -7.87
CA ILE A 304 -50.29 -15.87 -6.45
C ILE A 304 -51.67 -15.48 -5.89
N PRO A 305 -52.45 -16.42 -5.32
CA PRO A 305 -53.72 -16.08 -4.67
C PRO A 305 -53.46 -15.25 -3.40
N PRO A 306 -54.37 -14.34 -3.02
CA PRO A 306 -54.22 -13.54 -1.81
C PRO A 306 -54.20 -14.46 -0.58
N VAL A 307 -53.17 -14.30 0.24
CA VAL A 307 -53.02 -15.00 1.52
C VAL A 307 -54.14 -14.56 2.46
N PRO A 308 -54.89 -15.50 3.09
CA PRO A 308 -55.88 -15.17 4.11
C PRO A 308 -55.19 -14.50 5.31
N VAL A 309 -55.66 -13.31 5.67
CA VAL A 309 -55.24 -12.60 6.88
C VAL A 309 -55.79 -13.36 8.08
N GLU A 310 -54.90 -14.01 8.84
CA GLU A 310 -55.24 -14.57 10.15
C GLU A 310 -55.60 -13.45 11.14
N PRO A 311 -56.70 -13.58 11.91
CA PRO A 311 -57.04 -12.62 12.95
C PRO A 311 -56.04 -12.70 14.10
N VAL A 312 -55.39 -11.56 14.37
CA VAL A 312 -54.56 -11.36 15.58
C VAL A 312 -55.43 -11.61 16.82
N PRO A 313 -55.06 -12.55 17.71
CA PRO A 313 -55.82 -12.78 18.94
C PRO A 313 -55.69 -11.56 19.85
N ALA A 314 -56.84 -11.12 20.38
CA ALA A 314 -56.93 -10.02 21.34
C ALA A 314 -56.05 -10.29 22.57
N ALA A 315 -55.30 -9.27 22.98
CA ALA A 315 -54.48 -9.30 24.18
C ALA A 315 -55.34 -9.65 25.41
N PRO A 316 -54.89 -10.58 26.28
CA PRO A 316 -55.60 -10.89 27.50
C PRO A 316 -55.61 -9.70 28.46
N PRO A 317 -56.68 -9.51 29.26
CA PRO A 317 -56.79 -8.42 30.21
C PRO A 317 -55.74 -8.55 31.32
N SER A 318 -55.18 -7.40 31.70
CA SER A 318 -54.22 -7.26 32.81
C SER A 318 -54.78 -7.88 34.10
N PRO A 319 -53.99 -8.67 34.85
CA PRO A 319 -54.42 -9.20 36.12
C PRO A 319 -54.61 -8.07 37.14
N PRO A 320 -55.54 -8.24 38.11
CA PRO A 320 -55.81 -7.22 39.12
C PRO A 320 -54.57 -7.01 40.01
N VAL A 321 -54.31 -5.73 40.30
CA VAL A 321 -53.26 -5.27 41.21
C VAL A 321 -53.50 -5.87 42.60
N GLN A 322 -52.77 -6.93 42.93
CA GLN A 322 -52.65 -7.40 44.31
C GLN A 322 -51.73 -6.43 45.06
N ALA A 323 -52.23 -5.88 46.16
CA ALA A 323 -51.46 -5.08 47.09
C ALA A 323 -50.23 -5.88 47.56
N GLN A 324 -49.05 -5.43 47.16
CA GLN A 324 -47.78 -5.99 47.61
C GLN A 324 -47.63 -5.77 49.11
N ALA A 325 -47.49 -6.87 49.85
CA ALA A 325 -46.98 -6.87 51.21
C ALA A 325 -45.58 -6.22 51.24
N PRO A 326 -45.18 -5.58 52.35
CA PRO A 326 -43.90 -4.89 52.48
C PRO A 326 -42.73 -5.83 52.14
N GLN A 327 -41.97 -5.48 51.11
CA GLN A 327 -40.76 -6.18 50.70
C GLN A 327 -39.74 -6.19 51.87
N PRO A 328 -39.15 -7.35 52.22
CA PRO A 328 -38.04 -7.39 53.15
C PRO A 328 -36.85 -6.63 52.58
N ALA A 329 -36.12 -5.94 53.46
CA ALA A 329 -35.02 -5.06 53.13
C ALA A 329 -34.01 -5.73 52.16
N PRO A 330 -33.53 -5.01 51.13
CA PRO A 330 -32.55 -5.54 50.20
C PRO A 330 -31.28 -5.96 50.98
N PRO A 331 -30.68 -7.12 50.64
CA PRO A 331 -29.42 -7.52 51.25
C PRO A 331 -28.35 -6.45 51.00
N PRO A 332 -27.41 -6.25 51.93
CA PRO A 332 -26.37 -5.24 51.81
C PRO A 332 -25.60 -5.45 50.50
N VAL A 333 -25.52 -4.39 49.71
CA VAL A 333 -24.72 -4.32 48.48
C VAL A 333 -23.28 -4.68 48.84
N GLN A 334 -22.85 -5.89 48.52
CA GLN A 334 -21.45 -6.28 48.60
C GLN A 334 -20.71 -5.50 47.51
N THR A 335 -19.97 -4.48 47.90
CA THR A 335 -19.00 -3.79 47.04
C THR A 335 -18.06 -4.86 46.48
N PRO A 336 -18.02 -5.11 45.16
CA PRO A 336 -17.08 -6.09 44.61
C PRO A 336 -15.68 -5.67 45.02
N ALA A 337 -14.95 -6.61 45.64
CA ALA A 337 -13.56 -6.39 46.03
C ALA A 337 -12.78 -5.89 44.81
N PRO A 338 -11.87 -4.92 44.97
CA PRO A 338 -11.07 -4.42 43.87
C PRO A 338 -10.38 -5.61 43.20
N VAL A 339 -10.72 -5.86 41.94
CA VAL A 339 -10.01 -6.84 41.12
C VAL A 339 -8.59 -6.34 41.05
N VAL A 340 -7.71 -6.94 41.84
CA VAL A 340 -6.27 -6.71 41.77
C VAL A 340 -5.86 -7.17 40.38
N GLN A 341 -5.77 -6.24 39.43
CA GLN A 341 -5.20 -6.51 38.13
C GLN A 341 -3.79 -7.01 38.38
N ALA A 342 -3.58 -8.32 38.17
CA ALA A 342 -2.27 -8.91 38.22
C ALA A 342 -1.37 -8.09 37.28
N ALA A 343 -0.30 -7.53 37.82
CA ALA A 343 0.65 -6.72 37.06
C ALA A 343 0.97 -7.43 35.74
N ALA A 344 0.69 -6.78 34.62
CA ALA A 344 0.98 -7.32 33.31
C ALA A 344 2.46 -7.73 33.28
N LYS A 345 2.73 -8.98 32.92
CA LYS A 345 4.12 -9.45 32.76
C LYS A 345 4.81 -8.50 31.77
N PRO A 346 6.02 -8.01 32.07
CA PRO A 346 6.74 -7.14 31.14
C PRO A 346 6.85 -7.86 29.80
N VAL A 347 6.42 -7.18 28.74
CA VAL A 347 6.48 -7.71 27.37
C VAL A 347 7.94 -7.96 27.05
N GLU A 348 8.34 -9.23 26.93
CA GLU A 348 9.71 -9.57 26.56
C GLU A 348 9.95 -9.08 25.14
N VAL A 349 10.91 -8.18 24.92
CA VAL A 349 11.23 -7.73 23.56
C VAL A 349 11.73 -8.92 22.74
N TYR A 350 11.22 -9.09 21.52
CA TYR A 350 11.66 -10.15 20.61
C TYR A 350 13.19 -10.06 20.41
N LYS A 351 13.90 -11.13 20.78
CA LYS A 351 15.37 -11.19 20.80
C LYS A 351 15.92 -11.33 19.38
N ASP A 352 17.19 -10.96 19.21
CA ASP A 352 17.88 -11.22 17.95
C ASP A 352 17.91 -12.72 17.65
N PRO A 353 17.49 -13.15 16.45
CA PRO A 353 17.50 -14.55 16.10
C PRO A 353 18.93 -15.07 16.02
N ALA A 354 19.07 -16.37 16.34
CA ALA A 354 20.35 -17.06 16.18
C ALA A 354 20.86 -16.97 14.72
N PRO A 355 22.18 -17.00 14.50
CA PRO A 355 22.76 -17.01 13.16
C PRO A 355 22.13 -18.08 12.26
N TYR A 356 21.95 -17.74 10.99
CA TYR A 356 21.38 -18.65 10.00
C TYR A 356 22.23 -19.92 9.82
N ASP A 357 21.61 -21.08 10.05
CA ASP A 357 22.17 -22.40 9.71
C ASP A 357 21.37 -23.01 8.53
N PRO A 358 21.98 -23.17 7.34
CA PRO A 358 21.29 -23.68 6.17
C PRO A 358 20.78 -25.12 6.33
N ALA A 359 21.50 -25.97 7.07
CA ALA A 359 21.10 -27.37 7.24
C ALA A 359 19.89 -27.49 8.17
N ALA A 360 19.93 -26.77 9.30
CA ALA A 360 18.79 -26.68 10.21
C ALA A 360 17.57 -26.05 9.53
N PHE A 361 17.77 -24.99 8.74
CA PHE A 361 16.67 -24.33 8.04
C PHE A 361 16.02 -25.23 6.98
N LYS A 362 16.81 -25.99 6.22
CA LYS A 362 16.28 -26.96 5.25
C LYS A 362 15.42 -28.02 5.94
N THR A 363 15.91 -28.57 7.06
CA THR A 363 15.17 -29.57 7.86
C THR A 363 13.87 -28.99 8.42
N PHE A 364 13.91 -27.73 8.87
CA PHE A 364 12.73 -26.99 9.28
C PHE A 364 11.73 -26.84 8.13
N LEU A 365 12.17 -26.39 6.94
CA LEU A 365 11.27 -26.21 5.79
C LEU A 365 10.58 -27.49 5.32
N GLU A 366 11.22 -28.64 5.46
CA GLU A 366 10.63 -29.94 5.13
C GLU A 366 9.38 -30.21 6.00
N SER A 367 9.45 -29.90 7.29
CA SER A 367 8.37 -30.13 8.27
C SER A 367 7.43 -28.92 8.46
N ALA A 368 7.82 -27.73 8.02
CA ALA A 368 7.08 -26.50 8.25
C ALA A 368 5.72 -26.49 7.50
N PRO A 369 4.67 -25.85 8.07
CA PRO A 369 3.31 -25.83 7.55
C PRO A 369 3.12 -24.84 6.38
N TYR A 370 4.16 -24.64 5.57
CA TYR A 370 4.12 -23.75 4.40
C TYR A 370 3.64 -24.50 3.15
N GLY A 371 2.87 -23.82 2.31
CA GLY A 371 2.40 -24.35 1.04
C GLY A 371 3.53 -24.58 0.04
N ARG A 372 3.24 -25.36 -1.02
CA ARG A 372 4.19 -25.67 -2.10
C ARG A 372 4.72 -24.43 -2.82
N ASP A 373 3.95 -23.35 -2.84
CA ASP A 373 4.38 -22.09 -3.48
C ASP A 373 5.30 -21.25 -2.59
N VAL A 374 5.22 -21.38 -1.27
CA VAL A 374 5.98 -20.55 -0.32
C VAL A 374 7.35 -21.16 0.00
N LYS A 375 7.43 -22.51 0.11
CA LYS A 375 8.70 -23.19 0.43
C LYS A 375 9.84 -22.82 -0.54
N PRO A 376 9.64 -22.82 -1.88
CA PRO A 376 10.68 -22.42 -2.83
C PRO A 376 11.13 -20.97 -2.66
N LEU A 377 10.24 -20.05 -2.28
CA LEU A 377 10.60 -18.66 -2.00
C LEU A 377 11.50 -18.56 -0.77
N LEU A 378 11.16 -19.29 0.30
CA LEU A 378 11.98 -19.36 1.51
C LEU A 378 13.35 -20.01 1.26
N GLU A 379 13.43 -21.01 0.38
CA GLU A 379 14.70 -21.60 -0.07
C GLU A 379 15.57 -20.58 -0.82
N LEU A 380 14.99 -19.82 -1.76
CA LEU A 380 15.69 -18.74 -2.46
C LEU A 380 16.22 -17.69 -1.47
N LEU A 381 15.44 -17.33 -0.45
CA LEU A 381 15.90 -16.42 0.60
C LEU A 381 17.07 -17.00 1.40
N GLY A 382 17.02 -18.28 1.77
CA GLY A 382 18.13 -18.95 2.45
C GLY A 382 19.43 -18.92 1.65
N ALA A 383 19.32 -19.12 0.33
CA ALA A 383 20.47 -19.16 -0.57
C ALA A 383 21.08 -17.78 -0.85
N HIS A 384 20.27 -16.72 -1.01
CA HIS A 384 20.73 -15.45 -1.57
C HIS A 384 20.56 -14.22 -0.68
N ALA A 385 19.75 -14.26 0.38
CA ALA A 385 19.66 -13.14 1.31
C ALA A 385 20.99 -12.96 2.07
N ARG A 386 21.41 -11.71 2.30
CA ARG A 386 22.65 -11.38 3.00
C ARG A 386 22.43 -11.30 4.51
N GLU A 387 23.50 -11.45 5.29
CA GLU A 387 23.46 -11.11 6.70
C GLU A 387 23.56 -9.59 6.89
N PRO A 388 22.88 -9.01 7.90
CA PRO A 388 22.08 -9.68 8.95
C PRO A 388 20.61 -9.96 8.56
N GLU A 389 20.17 -9.55 7.37
CA GLU A 389 18.77 -9.60 6.96
C GLU A 389 18.24 -11.04 6.83
N ARG A 390 19.08 -11.96 6.36
CA ARG A 390 18.76 -13.39 6.25
C ARG A 390 18.46 -14.01 7.60
N SER A 391 19.33 -13.84 8.59
CA SER A 391 19.08 -14.36 9.95
C SER A 391 17.83 -13.75 10.56
N ARG A 392 17.56 -12.46 10.34
CA ARG A 392 16.35 -11.78 10.84
C ARG A 392 15.08 -12.33 10.21
N ALA A 393 15.01 -12.35 8.89
CA ALA A 393 13.82 -12.81 8.17
C ALA A 393 13.56 -14.31 8.41
N LEU A 394 14.58 -15.16 8.29
CA LEU A 394 14.42 -16.61 8.40
C LEU A 394 14.35 -17.09 9.86
N GLY A 395 14.95 -16.34 10.79
CA GLY A 395 14.75 -16.52 12.23
C GLY A 395 13.30 -16.27 12.61
N LEU A 396 12.70 -15.18 12.12
CA LEU A 396 11.26 -14.92 12.28
C LEU A 396 10.41 -16.06 11.70
N VAL A 397 10.74 -16.55 10.50
CA VAL A 397 10.01 -17.67 9.87
C VAL A 397 10.07 -18.95 10.71
N ARG A 398 11.22 -19.23 11.35
CA ARG A 398 11.42 -20.41 12.20
C ARG A 398 10.76 -20.27 13.57
N ASP A 399 10.92 -19.12 14.20
CA ASP A 399 10.57 -18.92 15.60
C ASP A 399 9.08 -18.54 15.75
N MET A 400 8.54 -17.77 14.79
CA MET A 400 7.17 -17.26 14.82
C MET A 400 6.21 -18.00 13.90
N ILE A 401 6.72 -18.74 12.91
CA ILE A 401 5.91 -19.48 11.92
C ILE A 401 4.76 -18.61 11.38
N PRO A 402 5.04 -17.43 10.79
CA PRO A 402 4.00 -16.54 10.29
C PRO A 402 3.17 -17.22 9.21
N ARG A 403 1.87 -16.90 9.13
CA ARG A 403 1.03 -17.33 8.01
C ARG A 403 1.40 -16.51 6.76
N ILE A 404 2.20 -17.11 5.87
CA ILE A 404 2.58 -16.50 4.59
C ILE A 404 1.57 -16.89 3.52
N VAL A 405 0.93 -15.90 2.90
CA VAL A 405 -0.04 -16.09 1.81
C VAL A 405 0.37 -15.29 0.57
N LEU A 406 0.21 -15.89 -0.60
CA LEU A 406 0.33 -15.20 -1.89
C LEU A 406 -1.08 -14.75 -2.30
N ASP A 407 -1.53 -13.64 -1.71
CA ASP A 407 -2.88 -13.11 -1.90
C ASP A 407 -2.79 -11.60 -2.07
N SER A 408 -3.16 -11.18 -3.27
CA SER A 408 -3.01 -9.79 -3.69
C SER A 408 -4.08 -8.88 -3.03
N THR A 409 -5.25 -9.42 -2.67
CA THR A 409 -6.28 -8.66 -1.93
C THR A 409 -5.81 -8.31 -0.52
N LEU A 410 -5.13 -9.27 0.12
CA LEU A 410 -4.61 -9.10 1.48
C LEU A 410 -3.34 -8.23 1.48
N ALA A 411 -2.50 -8.36 0.44
CA ALA A 411 -1.32 -7.51 0.26
C ALA A 411 -1.69 -6.04 -0.01
N GLY A 412 -2.81 -5.79 -0.71
CA GLY A 412 -3.29 -4.45 -1.03
C GLY A 412 -2.34 -3.68 -1.95
N ALA A 413 -2.38 -2.34 -1.89
CA ALA A 413 -1.63 -1.49 -2.83
C ALA A 413 -0.09 -1.45 -2.61
N ALA A 414 0.42 -1.99 -1.51
CA ALA A 414 1.83 -1.88 -1.13
C ALA A 414 2.72 -3.04 -1.66
N SER A 415 2.17 -3.90 -2.52
CA SER A 415 2.75 -5.17 -3.01
C SER A 415 3.01 -6.22 -1.92
N HIS A 416 2.99 -5.84 -0.65
CA HIS A 416 2.96 -6.74 0.48
C HIS A 416 2.31 -6.06 1.67
N SER A 417 1.76 -6.87 2.57
CA SER A 417 1.23 -6.40 3.85
C SER A 417 1.64 -7.33 4.98
N VAL A 418 1.78 -6.72 6.16
CA VAL A 418 1.99 -7.43 7.42
C VAL A 418 0.80 -7.08 8.30
N SER A 419 0.09 -8.10 8.77
CA SER A 419 -1.09 -7.92 9.59
C SER A 419 -1.04 -8.83 10.82
N LEU A 420 -1.53 -8.29 11.93
CA LEU A 420 -1.84 -9.04 13.13
C LEU A 420 -3.36 -9.13 13.24
N PRO A 421 -3.96 -10.33 13.39
CA PRO A 421 -5.37 -10.47 13.67
C PRO A 421 -5.74 -9.65 14.91
N ALA A 422 -6.93 -9.04 14.91
CA ALA A 422 -7.38 -8.21 16.03
C ALA A 422 -7.35 -9.00 17.35
N GLY A 423 -6.64 -8.49 18.34
CA GLY A 423 -6.48 -9.13 19.65
C GLY A 423 -5.51 -10.31 19.71
N ALA A 424 -4.81 -10.62 18.60
CA ALA A 424 -3.76 -11.63 18.63
C ALA A 424 -2.50 -11.10 19.32
N ASP A 425 -1.90 -11.94 20.15
CA ASP A 425 -0.59 -11.66 20.73
C ASP A 425 0.47 -11.71 19.61
N PRO A 426 1.19 -10.61 19.34
CA PRO A 426 2.23 -10.59 18.31
C PRO A 426 3.34 -11.60 18.57
N GLN A 427 3.52 -12.08 19.81
CA GLN A 427 4.55 -13.04 20.18
C GLN A 427 4.11 -14.50 20.07
N ARG A 428 2.82 -14.74 19.82
CA ARG A 428 2.30 -16.10 19.66
C ARG A 428 2.67 -16.65 18.28
N PRO A 429 3.29 -17.84 18.18
CA PRO A 429 3.54 -18.47 16.89
C PRO A 429 2.25 -18.61 16.06
N GLY A 430 2.33 -18.28 14.77
CA GLY A 430 1.21 -18.32 13.83
C GLY A 430 0.22 -17.14 13.95
N SER A 431 0.42 -16.20 14.87
CA SER A 431 -0.44 -15.01 14.95
C SER A 431 -0.15 -14.01 13.84
N LEU A 432 1.10 -13.92 13.41
CA LEU A 432 1.53 -12.99 12.38
C LEU A 432 1.12 -13.50 10.99
N GLN A 433 0.50 -12.63 10.19
CA GLN A 433 0.18 -12.92 8.81
C GLN A 433 0.95 -11.98 7.87
N VAL A 434 1.60 -12.58 6.88
CA VAL A 434 2.36 -11.88 5.83
C VAL A 434 1.70 -12.21 4.50
N ALA A 435 1.21 -11.19 3.81
CA ALA A 435 0.63 -11.33 2.48
C ALA A 435 1.56 -10.70 1.45
N VAL A 436 1.85 -11.44 0.38
CA VAL A 436 2.65 -10.96 -0.77
C VAL A 436 1.78 -10.97 -2.02
N HIS A 437 1.88 -9.92 -2.81
CA HIS A 437 1.09 -9.69 -4.00
C HIS A 437 1.60 -10.57 -5.16
N ASP A 438 0.73 -11.28 -5.88
CA ASP A 438 1.14 -12.14 -7.02
C ASP A 438 1.32 -11.37 -8.33
N GLY A 439 0.79 -10.15 -8.37
CA GLY A 439 1.09 -9.08 -9.33
C GLY A 439 -0.14 -8.22 -9.67
N PRO A 440 0.02 -6.91 -9.95
CA PRO A 440 -1.08 -5.95 -10.06
C PRO A 440 -2.02 -6.23 -11.23
N VAL A 441 -3.26 -5.76 -11.10
CA VAL A 441 -4.23 -5.75 -12.19
C VAL A 441 -3.81 -4.74 -13.25
N LEU A 442 -3.81 -5.20 -14.50
CA LEU A 442 -3.54 -4.43 -15.69
C LEU A 442 -4.86 -4.01 -16.32
N LEU A 443 -5.11 -2.70 -16.34
CA LEU A 443 -6.16 -2.13 -17.18
C LEU A 443 -5.54 -1.65 -18.49
N VAL A 444 -5.86 -2.34 -19.58
CA VAL A 444 -5.49 -1.94 -20.92
C VAL A 444 -6.56 -0.99 -21.47
N GLN A 445 -6.28 0.32 -21.47
CA GLN A 445 -7.11 1.30 -22.15
C GLN A 445 -6.67 1.44 -23.60
N SER A 446 -7.49 0.97 -24.52
CA SER A 446 -7.30 1.18 -25.96
C SER A 446 -7.95 2.51 -26.36
N LYS A 447 -7.15 3.54 -26.62
CA LYS A 447 -7.59 4.77 -27.31
C LYS A 447 -7.29 4.62 -28.81
N LEU A 448 -8.04 5.35 -29.64
CA LEU A 448 -7.95 5.33 -31.12
C LEU A 448 -6.52 5.37 -31.69
N PHE A 449 -5.54 5.94 -30.95
CA PHE A 449 -4.14 6.05 -31.38
C PHE A 449 -3.12 5.61 -30.32
N SER A 450 -3.54 5.12 -29.15
CA SER A 450 -2.60 4.68 -28.12
C SER A 450 -3.20 3.61 -27.20
N LYS A 451 -2.41 2.57 -26.95
CA LYS A 451 -2.67 1.60 -25.89
C LYS A 451 -1.99 2.13 -24.62
N ARG A 452 -2.78 2.47 -23.60
CA ARG A 452 -2.25 2.84 -22.29
C ARG A 452 -2.55 1.72 -21.32
N GLU A 453 -1.50 1.24 -20.66
CA GLU A 453 -1.61 0.21 -19.64
C GLU A 453 -1.49 0.89 -18.29
N ILE A 454 -2.43 0.60 -17.40
CA ILE A 454 -2.54 1.23 -16.09
C ILE A 454 -2.55 0.11 -15.05
N PHE A 455 -1.66 0.22 -14.06
CA PHE A 455 -1.67 -0.61 -12.87
C PHE A 455 -2.76 -0.13 -11.91
N LEU A 456 -3.68 -1.02 -11.56
CA LEU A 456 -4.71 -0.74 -10.57
C LEU A 456 -4.38 -1.46 -9.25
N PRO A 457 -4.59 -0.80 -8.10
CA PRO A 457 -4.44 -1.43 -6.80
C PRO A 457 -5.56 -2.46 -6.58
N ASP A 458 -5.27 -3.48 -5.78
CA ASP A 458 -6.18 -4.59 -5.49
C ASP A 458 -7.21 -4.31 -4.39
N SER A 459 -7.53 -3.03 -4.16
CA SER A 459 -8.54 -2.63 -3.18
C SER A 459 -9.92 -2.56 -3.82
N PRO A 460 -10.93 -3.34 -3.38
CA PRO A 460 -12.30 -3.22 -3.90
C PRO A 460 -12.88 -1.81 -3.77
N GLN A 461 -12.52 -1.08 -2.70
CA GLN A 461 -12.95 0.30 -2.49
C GLN A 461 -12.45 1.23 -3.60
N PHE A 462 -11.23 1.03 -4.07
CA PHE A 462 -10.66 1.81 -5.16
C PHE A 462 -11.48 1.70 -6.45
N TYR A 463 -11.95 0.49 -6.79
CA TYR A 463 -12.81 0.28 -7.96
C TYR A 463 -14.19 0.93 -7.76
N LEU A 464 -14.81 0.73 -6.58
CA LEU A 464 -16.13 1.28 -6.25
C LEU A 464 -16.15 2.81 -6.28
N GLU A 465 -15.17 3.46 -5.66
CA GLU A 465 -15.06 4.92 -5.62
C GLU A 465 -14.91 5.55 -7.01
N ARG A 466 -14.49 4.77 -8.01
CA ARG A 466 -14.22 5.23 -9.37
C ARG A 466 -15.19 4.71 -10.41
N GLY A 467 -16.25 4.00 -9.98
CA GLY A 467 -17.19 3.38 -10.90
C GLY A 467 -16.52 2.40 -11.87
N LEU A 468 -15.36 1.85 -11.50
CA LEU A 468 -14.69 0.81 -12.26
C LEU A 468 -15.29 -0.54 -11.88
N ARG A 469 -15.39 -1.45 -12.85
CA ARG A 469 -15.84 -2.82 -12.56
C ARG A 469 -14.77 -3.50 -11.70
N ILE A 470 -15.17 -3.97 -10.51
CA ILE A 470 -14.30 -4.77 -9.66
C ILE A 470 -13.96 -6.06 -10.43
N PRO A 471 -12.68 -6.44 -10.54
CA PRO A 471 -12.30 -7.75 -11.07
C PRO A 471 -13.03 -8.85 -10.30
N SER A 472 -13.38 -9.94 -10.98
CA SER A 472 -13.98 -11.10 -10.34
C SER A 472 -13.09 -11.59 -9.19
N GLN A 473 -13.68 -12.20 -8.15
CA GLN A 473 -12.88 -12.78 -7.05
C GLN A 473 -11.85 -13.81 -7.57
N SER A 474 -12.19 -14.52 -8.65
CA SER A 474 -11.28 -15.39 -9.39
C SER A 474 -10.03 -14.65 -9.91
N ALA A 475 -10.14 -13.39 -10.34
CA ALA A 475 -8.97 -12.62 -10.79
C ALA A 475 -7.92 -12.44 -9.68
N PHE A 476 -8.34 -12.44 -8.42
CA PHE A 476 -7.41 -12.34 -7.29
C PHE A 476 -6.76 -13.67 -6.91
N SER A 477 -7.30 -14.80 -7.39
CA SER A 477 -6.76 -16.13 -7.16
C SER A 477 -5.85 -16.56 -8.29
N ARG A 478 -4.65 -17.04 -7.95
CA ARG A 478 -3.70 -17.62 -8.91
C ARG A 478 -4.27 -18.83 -9.65
N GLU A 479 -5.16 -19.59 -9.01
CA GLU A 479 -5.70 -20.85 -9.53
C GLU A 479 -6.77 -20.65 -10.63
N SER A 480 -7.34 -19.44 -10.73
CA SER A 480 -8.43 -19.16 -11.67
C SER A 480 -7.98 -18.52 -12.99
N ALA A 481 -6.68 -18.47 -13.26
CA ALA A 481 -6.16 -17.96 -14.52
C ALA A 481 -6.64 -18.85 -15.68
N SER A 482 -7.19 -18.24 -16.74
CA SER A 482 -7.79 -18.98 -17.86
C SER A 482 -6.75 -19.54 -18.83
N GLU A 483 -5.55 -18.97 -18.84
CA GLU A 483 -4.50 -19.26 -19.82
C GLU A 483 -3.12 -19.32 -19.17
N ALA A 484 -2.17 -19.98 -19.85
CA ALA A 484 -0.76 -19.90 -19.49
C ALA A 484 -0.29 -18.43 -19.56
N PRO A 485 0.63 -18.01 -18.66
CA PRO A 485 1.14 -16.65 -18.69
C PRO A 485 1.84 -16.36 -20.03
N VAL A 486 1.52 -15.22 -20.64
CA VAL A 486 2.10 -14.72 -21.89
C VAL A 486 3.15 -13.67 -21.55
N ASP A 487 4.32 -13.76 -22.16
CA ASP A 487 5.36 -12.74 -22.02
C ASP A 487 4.96 -11.51 -22.88
N GLU A 488 4.54 -10.43 -22.22
CA GLU A 488 4.22 -9.14 -22.84
C GLU A 488 5.32 -8.11 -22.48
N ASP A 489 5.31 -6.92 -23.07
CA ASP A 489 6.33 -5.88 -22.83
C ASP A 489 6.47 -5.45 -21.36
N LEU A 490 5.45 -5.72 -20.53
CA LEU A 490 5.44 -5.44 -19.09
C LEU A 490 5.93 -6.62 -18.23
N GLY A 491 6.22 -7.77 -18.85
CA GLY A 491 6.56 -9.03 -18.21
C GLY A 491 5.49 -10.10 -18.43
N LEU A 492 5.52 -11.14 -17.60
CA LEU A 492 4.56 -12.24 -17.68
C LEU A 492 3.16 -11.77 -17.28
N VAL A 493 2.19 -11.88 -18.19
CA VAL A 493 0.79 -11.49 -17.98
C VAL A 493 -0.11 -12.72 -17.97
N ARG A 494 -1.04 -12.78 -17.02
CA ARG A 494 -2.14 -13.77 -16.98
C ARG A 494 -3.45 -13.12 -17.35
N SER A 495 -4.22 -13.81 -18.18
CA SER A 495 -5.62 -13.48 -18.48
C SER A 495 -6.56 -14.29 -17.59
N TYR A 496 -7.69 -13.69 -17.24
CA TYR A 496 -8.74 -14.32 -16.43
C TYR A 496 -10.06 -14.40 -17.20
N PRO A 497 -11.00 -15.29 -16.80
CA PRO A 497 -12.27 -15.47 -17.48
C PRO A 497 -13.15 -14.21 -17.57
N ASP A 498 -12.96 -13.25 -16.66
CA ASP A 498 -13.66 -11.97 -16.66
C ASP A 498 -13.04 -10.93 -17.61
N GLY A 499 -11.99 -11.30 -18.35
CA GLY A 499 -11.25 -10.44 -19.26
C GLY A 499 -10.22 -9.55 -18.58
N SER A 500 -10.08 -9.63 -17.24
CA SER A 500 -9.01 -8.91 -16.55
C SER A 500 -7.65 -9.53 -16.86
N LYS A 501 -6.62 -8.68 -16.91
CA LYS A 501 -5.22 -9.08 -17.05
C LYS A 501 -4.47 -8.75 -15.77
N ARG A 502 -3.50 -9.57 -15.40
CA ARG A 502 -2.60 -9.29 -14.27
C ARG A 502 -1.17 -9.59 -14.61
N LEU A 503 -0.27 -8.78 -14.09
CA LEU A 503 1.13 -9.19 -14.03
C LEU A 503 1.27 -10.41 -13.13
N LYS A 504 2.15 -11.32 -13.53
CA LYS A 504 2.61 -12.44 -12.75
C LYS A 504 4.06 -12.14 -12.37
N PHE A 505 4.29 -11.93 -11.08
CA PHE A 505 5.65 -11.80 -10.58
C PHE A 505 6.42 -13.12 -10.69
N SER A 506 7.71 -13.00 -10.99
CA SER A 506 8.63 -14.14 -11.00
C SER A 506 8.84 -14.67 -9.58
N SER A 507 9.35 -15.90 -9.45
CA SER A 507 9.69 -16.45 -8.14
C SER A 507 10.79 -15.63 -7.45
N GLU A 508 11.73 -15.09 -8.21
CA GLU A 508 12.77 -14.19 -7.72
C GLU A 508 12.16 -12.91 -7.17
N GLN A 509 11.24 -12.29 -7.91
CA GLN A 509 10.57 -11.07 -7.48
C GLN A 509 9.72 -11.31 -6.23
N LEU A 510 8.91 -12.37 -6.21
CA LEU A 510 8.10 -12.77 -5.05
C LEU A 510 8.96 -13.05 -3.83
N ALA A 511 10.10 -13.72 -3.98
CA ALA A 511 11.03 -13.95 -2.88
C ALA A 511 11.56 -12.61 -2.34
N GLY A 512 11.97 -11.68 -3.21
CA GLY A 512 12.41 -10.36 -2.77
C GLY A 512 11.33 -9.55 -2.05
N GLN A 513 10.06 -9.62 -2.50
CA GLN A 513 8.93 -8.98 -1.81
C GLN A 513 8.65 -9.65 -0.45
N LEU A 514 8.73 -10.98 -0.40
CA LEU A 514 8.61 -11.73 0.85
C LEU A 514 9.71 -11.35 1.85
N LEU A 515 10.96 -11.17 1.40
CA LEU A 515 12.05 -10.69 2.25
C LEU A 515 11.73 -9.33 2.86
N ALA A 516 11.27 -8.38 2.03
CA ALA A 516 10.91 -7.06 2.52
C ALA A 516 9.76 -7.13 3.54
N ALA A 517 8.73 -7.94 3.27
CA ALA A 517 7.60 -8.12 4.17
C ALA A 517 7.99 -8.79 5.50
N LEU A 518 8.88 -9.78 5.47
CA LEU A 518 9.40 -10.43 6.69
C LEU A 518 10.24 -9.47 7.53
N LEU A 519 11.00 -8.55 6.91
CA LEU A 519 11.76 -7.53 7.63
C LEU A 519 10.87 -6.43 8.22
N ASP A 520 9.80 -6.04 7.50
CA ASP A 520 8.77 -5.15 8.05
C ASP A 520 8.07 -5.82 9.25
N ALA A 521 7.88 -7.14 9.21
CA ALA A 521 7.34 -7.91 10.33
C ALA A 521 8.34 -8.03 11.51
N ASP A 522 9.63 -8.24 11.26
CA ASP A 522 10.69 -8.20 12.31
C ASP A 522 10.69 -6.85 13.02
N ALA A 523 10.59 -5.75 12.25
CA ALA A 523 10.49 -4.41 12.79
C ALA A 523 9.24 -4.24 13.66
N LEU A 524 8.08 -4.74 13.22
CA LEU A 524 6.83 -4.70 13.98
C LEU A 524 6.94 -5.45 15.33
N LEU A 525 7.52 -6.66 15.33
CA LEU A 525 7.71 -7.47 16.54
C LEU A 525 8.69 -6.84 17.55
N ARG A 526 9.58 -5.97 17.07
CA ARG A 526 10.50 -5.17 17.88
C ARG A 526 9.92 -3.82 18.30
N PHE A 527 8.64 -3.59 18.04
CA PHE A 527 7.94 -2.34 18.30
C PHE A 527 8.57 -1.14 17.59
N TRP A 528 9.22 -1.37 16.45
CA TRP A 528 9.67 -0.28 15.59
C TRP A 528 8.46 0.32 14.90
N LYS A 529 8.45 1.65 14.80
CA LYS A 529 7.36 2.33 14.10
C LYS A 529 7.44 1.99 12.61
N PRO A 530 6.32 1.68 11.94
CA PRO A 530 6.29 1.49 10.50
C PRO A 530 6.46 2.85 9.80
N ASP A 531 7.70 3.33 9.79
CA ASP A 531 8.08 4.61 9.22
C ASP A 531 8.95 4.43 7.95
N ALA A 532 9.38 5.56 7.40
CA ALA A 532 10.20 5.57 6.19
C ALA A 532 11.54 4.83 6.38
N HIS A 533 12.07 4.72 7.60
CA HIS A 533 13.34 4.03 7.85
C HIS A 533 13.17 2.51 7.82
N VAL A 534 12.13 1.99 8.46
CA VAL A 534 11.78 0.56 8.36
C VAL A 534 11.59 0.17 6.91
N ARG A 535 10.85 0.99 6.15
CA ARG A 535 10.60 0.73 4.74
C ARG A 535 11.87 0.82 3.89
N LEU A 536 12.70 1.83 4.10
CA LEU A 536 13.97 1.97 3.38
C LEU A 536 14.88 0.76 3.62
N ARG A 537 14.92 0.26 4.86
CA ARG A 537 15.69 -0.92 5.22
C ARG A 537 15.20 -2.16 4.49
N SER A 538 13.89 -2.43 4.50
CA SER A 538 13.33 -3.62 3.84
C SER A 538 13.47 -3.56 2.32
N GLU A 539 13.31 -2.38 1.71
CA GLU A 539 13.56 -2.15 0.28
C GLU A 539 15.03 -2.35 -0.11
N THR A 540 15.95 -1.79 0.69
CA THR A 540 17.40 -1.97 0.47
C THR A 540 17.79 -3.44 0.56
N ALA A 541 17.25 -4.18 1.54
CA ALA A 541 17.48 -5.61 1.69
C ALA A 541 16.99 -6.40 0.47
N ARG A 542 15.82 -6.05 -0.06
CA ARG A 542 15.26 -6.65 -1.28
C ARG A 542 16.18 -6.43 -2.48
N PHE A 543 16.71 -5.23 -2.68
CA PHE A 543 17.60 -4.95 -3.81
C PHE A 543 18.99 -5.58 -3.65
N ARG A 544 19.52 -5.66 -2.44
CA ARG A 544 20.72 -6.47 -2.14
C ARG A 544 20.50 -7.94 -2.47
N PHE A 545 19.32 -8.47 -2.18
CA PHE A 545 18.93 -9.82 -2.56
C PHE A 545 18.91 -10.00 -4.08
N TYR A 546 18.31 -9.08 -4.85
CA TYR A 546 18.34 -9.11 -6.31
C TYR A 546 19.77 -9.04 -6.88
N LYS A 547 20.65 -8.21 -6.30
CA LYS A 547 22.08 -8.15 -6.66
C LYS A 547 22.79 -9.46 -6.38
N ALA A 548 22.51 -10.12 -5.26
CA ALA A 548 23.07 -11.41 -4.92
C ALA A 548 22.59 -12.53 -5.86
N LEU A 549 21.30 -12.53 -6.19
CA LEU A 549 20.73 -13.41 -7.21
C LEU A 549 21.42 -13.23 -8.56
N ALA A 550 21.50 -11.99 -9.06
CA ALA A 550 22.12 -11.66 -10.33
C ALA A 550 23.56 -12.18 -10.42
N LYS A 551 24.34 -11.95 -9.35
CA LYS A 551 25.71 -12.43 -9.23
C LYS A 551 25.82 -13.96 -9.26
N SER A 552 24.90 -14.66 -8.61
CA SER A 552 24.92 -16.13 -8.53
C SER A 552 24.42 -16.82 -9.80
N ALA A 553 23.42 -16.24 -10.47
CA ALA A 553 22.81 -16.79 -11.68
C ALA A 553 23.53 -16.38 -12.96
N GLY A 554 24.37 -15.32 -12.91
CA GLY A 554 25.01 -14.74 -14.09
C GLY A 554 24.04 -14.02 -15.03
N LYS A 555 22.82 -13.76 -14.58
CA LYS A 555 21.74 -13.08 -15.32
C LYS A 555 20.95 -12.21 -14.35
N GLU A 556 20.51 -11.04 -14.80
CA GLU A 556 19.60 -10.20 -14.04
C GLU A 556 18.30 -10.94 -13.67
N PRO A 557 17.77 -10.74 -12.44
CA PRO A 557 16.51 -11.34 -12.04
C PRO A 557 15.38 -10.81 -12.93
N HIS A 558 14.41 -11.66 -13.22
CA HIS A 558 13.24 -11.27 -14.00
C HIS A 558 12.30 -10.44 -13.12
N LEU A 559 12.40 -9.12 -13.20
CA LEU A 559 11.58 -8.18 -12.45
C LEU A 559 10.56 -7.52 -13.39
N ASP A 560 9.39 -7.15 -12.86
CA ASP A 560 8.48 -6.26 -13.58
C ASP A 560 9.15 -4.92 -13.88
N ARG A 561 8.63 -4.19 -14.87
CA ARG A 561 9.23 -2.93 -15.35
C ARG A 561 9.45 -1.88 -14.26
N GLU A 562 8.51 -1.71 -13.33
CA GLU A 562 8.65 -0.72 -12.25
C GLU A 562 9.70 -1.16 -11.23
N SER A 563 9.67 -2.43 -10.83
CA SER A 563 10.68 -2.98 -9.91
C SER A 563 12.08 -2.99 -10.54
N ALA A 564 12.19 -3.28 -11.85
CA ALA A 564 13.44 -3.23 -12.60
C ALA A 564 14.00 -1.81 -12.65
N ALA A 565 13.15 -0.81 -12.95
CA ALA A 565 13.55 0.59 -12.97
C ALA A 565 14.01 1.07 -11.59
N ALA A 566 13.26 0.76 -10.53
CA ALA A 566 13.65 1.11 -9.17
C ALA A 566 14.93 0.41 -8.71
N TYR A 567 15.11 -0.85 -9.11
CA TYR A 567 16.34 -1.60 -8.84
C TYR A 567 17.55 -0.99 -9.57
N GLN A 568 17.38 -0.61 -10.83
CA GLN A 568 18.42 0.04 -11.62
C GLN A 568 18.78 1.42 -11.05
N GLU A 569 17.79 2.22 -10.66
CA GLU A 569 18.02 3.50 -9.99
C GLU A 569 18.81 3.32 -8.68
N TRP A 570 18.47 2.31 -7.88
CA TRP A 570 19.22 1.99 -6.67
C TRP A 570 20.66 1.54 -6.94
N LEU A 571 20.90 0.79 -8.03
CA LEU A 571 22.25 0.39 -8.44
C LEU A 571 23.10 1.59 -8.89
N ASP A 572 22.51 2.48 -9.69
CA ASP A 572 23.20 3.61 -10.30
C ASP A 572 23.40 4.76 -9.30
N ARG A 573 22.39 5.04 -8.46
CA ARG A 573 22.31 6.19 -7.55
C ARG A 573 21.60 5.82 -6.23
N PRO A 574 22.24 5.03 -5.35
CA PRO A 574 21.61 4.59 -4.11
C PRO A 574 21.21 5.76 -3.20
N GLU A 575 21.95 6.88 -3.22
CA GLU A 575 21.65 8.06 -2.41
C GLU A 575 20.37 8.77 -2.89
N ASP A 576 20.20 8.96 -4.20
CA ASP A 576 18.99 9.55 -4.79
C ASP A 576 17.77 8.67 -4.53
N PHE A 577 17.93 7.34 -4.64
CA PHE A 577 16.88 6.40 -4.32
C PHE A 577 16.46 6.48 -2.84
N MET A 578 17.43 6.60 -1.92
CA MET A 578 17.13 6.79 -0.49
C MET A 578 16.31 8.05 -0.25
N ASP A 579 16.71 9.18 -0.84
CA ASP A 579 15.97 10.44 -0.74
C ASP A 579 14.57 10.32 -1.34
N LEU A 580 14.43 9.64 -2.48
CA LEU A 580 13.14 9.36 -3.10
C LEU A 580 12.24 8.54 -2.17
N VAL A 581 12.76 7.48 -1.54
CA VAL A 581 12.01 6.66 -0.57
C VAL A 581 11.63 7.50 0.64
N LEU A 582 12.58 8.23 1.24
CA LEU A 582 12.31 9.09 2.40
C LEU A 582 11.30 10.20 2.09
N GLN A 583 11.33 10.79 0.90
CA GLN A 583 10.33 11.75 0.46
C GLN A 583 8.99 11.07 0.22
N THR A 584 8.98 9.91 -0.44
CA THR A 584 7.76 9.19 -0.81
C THR A 584 7.01 8.71 0.44
N TYR A 585 7.71 8.21 1.45
CA TYR A 585 7.09 7.70 2.67
C TYR A 585 7.04 8.72 3.81
N GLY A 586 7.94 9.70 3.83
CA GLY A 586 7.96 10.77 4.83
C GLY A 586 6.98 11.92 4.54
N ALA A 587 6.67 12.20 3.27
CA ALA A 587 5.80 13.31 2.89
C ALA A 587 4.36 12.90 2.56
N PHE A 588 4.09 11.63 2.27
CA PHE A 588 2.80 11.22 1.72
C PHE A 588 2.12 10.16 2.61
N SER A 589 0.99 10.56 3.20
CA SER A 589 -0.03 9.58 3.59
C SER A 589 -0.40 8.74 2.36
N GLY A 590 -0.78 7.47 2.55
CA GLY A 590 -1.10 6.54 1.44
C GLY A 590 -2.05 7.14 0.38
N ARG A 591 -2.93 8.06 0.79
CA ARG A 591 -3.86 8.79 -0.06
C ARG A 591 -3.20 9.74 -1.08
N ALA A 592 -2.07 10.38 -0.76
CA ALA A 592 -1.38 11.25 -1.72
C ALA A 592 -0.68 10.44 -2.84
N ARG A 593 -0.12 9.29 -2.48
CA ARG A 593 0.49 8.36 -3.45
C ARG A 593 -0.57 7.82 -4.40
N GLU A 594 -1.71 7.42 -3.86
CA GLU A 594 -2.89 6.99 -4.63
C GLU A 594 -3.35 8.07 -5.62
N LEU A 595 -3.50 9.33 -5.19
CA LEU A 595 -3.92 10.42 -6.07
C LEU A 595 -2.92 10.69 -7.22
N ARG A 596 -1.62 10.58 -6.97
CA ARG A 596 -0.59 10.72 -8.01
C ARG A 596 -0.60 9.57 -9.01
N LEU A 597 -0.78 8.32 -8.55
CA LEU A 597 -0.93 7.17 -9.44
C LEU A 597 -2.15 7.35 -10.36
N LEU A 598 -3.23 7.93 -9.84
CA LEU A 598 -4.45 8.20 -10.59
C LEU A 598 -4.29 9.32 -11.63
N GLU A 599 -3.57 10.38 -11.30
CA GLU A 599 -3.17 11.42 -12.25
C GLU A 599 -2.27 10.83 -13.36
N ALA A 600 -1.25 10.07 -12.95
CA ALA A 600 -0.33 9.39 -13.85
C ALA A 600 -0.99 8.29 -14.69
N ALA A 601 -2.16 7.79 -14.28
CA ALA A 601 -3.01 6.88 -15.03
C ALA A 601 -3.99 7.62 -15.97
N GLY A 602 -4.17 8.93 -15.81
CA GLY A 602 -5.24 9.69 -16.48
C GLY A 602 -6.64 9.27 -16.05
N LEU A 603 -6.76 8.64 -14.88
CA LEU A 603 -8.02 8.28 -14.23
C LEU A 603 -8.54 9.41 -13.33
N MET A 604 -7.75 10.48 -13.18
CA MET A 604 -8.19 11.79 -12.72
C MET A 604 -7.69 12.84 -13.70
N THR A 605 -8.47 13.89 -13.90
CA THR A 605 -7.97 15.07 -14.62
C THR A 605 -6.94 15.77 -13.73
N GLY A 606 -5.89 16.35 -14.33
CA GLY A 606 -4.86 17.09 -13.59
C GLY A 606 -5.43 18.12 -12.59
N PRO A 607 -6.48 18.89 -12.93
CA PRO A 607 -7.13 19.81 -11.99
C PRO A 607 -7.78 19.11 -10.79
N GLU A 608 -8.44 17.97 -11.00
CA GLU A 608 -9.07 17.20 -9.92
C GLU A 608 -8.03 16.52 -9.03
N ALA A 609 -6.98 15.95 -9.64
CA ALA A 609 -5.91 15.29 -8.90
C ALA A 609 -5.17 16.32 -8.05
N LYS A 610 -4.84 17.48 -8.64
CA LYS A 610 -4.24 18.61 -7.93
C LYS A 610 -5.15 19.11 -6.79
N LYS A 611 -6.45 19.29 -7.04
CA LYS A 611 -7.42 19.70 -6.00
C LYS A 611 -7.52 18.67 -4.87
N ALA A 612 -7.49 17.38 -5.18
CA ALA A 612 -7.52 16.32 -4.18
C ALA A 612 -6.20 16.23 -3.39
N LEU A 613 -5.05 16.42 -4.05
CA LEU A 613 -3.73 16.51 -3.43
C LEU A 613 -3.61 17.73 -2.52
N GLU A 614 -4.17 18.87 -2.93
CA GLU A 614 -4.24 20.11 -2.12
C GLU A 614 -5.19 19.98 -0.93
N ALA A 615 -6.24 19.16 -1.06
CA ALA A 615 -7.18 18.87 0.03
C ALA A 615 -6.63 17.87 1.07
N LEU A 616 -5.53 17.19 0.77
CA LEU A 616 -4.86 16.38 1.77
C LEU A 616 -4.27 17.28 2.87
N PRO A 617 -4.37 16.87 4.15
CA PRO A 617 -3.72 17.62 5.21
C PRO A 617 -2.25 17.74 4.87
N LYS A 618 -1.77 18.99 4.69
CA LYS A 618 -0.35 19.27 4.42
C LYS A 618 0.44 18.49 5.47
N PRO A 619 1.44 17.68 5.07
CA PRO A 619 2.26 16.96 6.04
C PRO A 619 2.79 17.99 7.03
N SER A 620 2.34 17.89 8.28
CA SER A 620 2.73 18.83 9.31
C SER A 620 4.22 18.64 9.52
N ARG A 621 5.02 19.55 8.94
CA ARG A 621 6.45 19.66 9.23
C ARG A 621 6.56 19.75 10.76
N PRO A 622 7.28 18.84 11.43
CA PRO A 622 7.38 18.88 12.88
C PRO A 622 7.82 20.29 13.29
N ALA A 623 7.10 20.89 14.25
CA ALA A 623 7.38 22.22 14.75
C ALA A 623 8.68 22.14 15.59
N GLY A 624 9.79 22.33 14.91
CA GLY A 624 11.14 22.10 15.41
C GLY A 624 11.93 21.52 14.25
N GLY A 625 12.78 22.33 13.61
CA GLY A 625 13.45 22.04 12.33
C GLY A 625 14.41 20.84 12.31
N GLU A 626 14.26 19.89 13.23
CA GLU A 626 14.94 18.60 13.17
C GLU A 626 14.15 17.67 12.25
N HIS A 627 14.79 17.30 11.14
CA HIS A 627 14.31 16.21 10.31
C HIS A 627 14.07 14.95 11.19
N PRO A 628 13.12 14.06 10.85
CA PRO A 628 12.87 12.80 11.57
C PRO A 628 14.10 11.87 11.71
N VAL A 629 15.22 12.23 11.08
CA VAL A 629 16.58 11.67 11.24
C VAL A 629 17.14 11.79 12.67
N GLY A 630 16.50 12.54 13.57
CA GLY A 630 17.05 12.90 14.90
C GLY A 630 17.10 11.80 15.97
N SER A 631 16.49 10.63 15.78
CA SER A 631 16.65 9.57 16.80
C SER A 631 18.08 9.00 16.73
N PRO A 632 18.82 8.88 17.85
CA PRO A 632 20.17 8.30 17.85
C PRO A 632 20.21 6.92 17.17
N GLN A 633 19.13 6.15 17.31
CA GLN A 633 18.96 4.83 16.73
C GLN A 633 18.77 4.87 15.20
N ALA A 634 17.99 5.81 14.68
CA ALA A 634 17.86 6.03 13.23
C ALA A 634 19.17 6.51 12.62
N ARG A 635 19.94 7.33 13.36
CA ARG A 635 21.27 7.79 12.95
C ARG A 635 22.31 6.66 12.97
N GLU A 636 22.29 5.78 13.95
CA GLU A 636 23.15 4.59 13.98
C GLU A 636 22.80 3.61 12.85
N GLN A 637 21.51 3.36 12.62
CA GLN A 637 21.05 2.54 11.48
C GLN A 637 21.44 3.17 10.13
N TRP A 638 21.38 4.50 10.03
CA TRP A 638 21.85 5.24 8.87
C TRP A 638 23.37 5.09 8.68
N LEU A 639 24.16 5.24 9.74
CA LEU A 639 25.61 5.05 9.69
C LEU A 639 25.99 3.59 9.36
N GLU A 640 25.21 2.62 9.80
CA GLU A 640 25.39 1.21 9.48
C GLU A 640 25.08 0.94 8.01
N LEU A 641 23.94 1.43 7.50
CA LEU A 641 23.60 1.35 6.08
C LEU A 641 24.63 2.04 5.17
N ASP A 642 25.10 3.23 5.54
CA ASP A 642 26.14 3.98 4.82
C ASP A 642 27.50 3.25 4.86
N ARG A 643 27.90 2.71 6.01
CA ARG A 643 29.13 1.91 6.13
C ARG A 643 29.08 0.68 5.21
N PHE A 644 27.97 -0.06 5.22
CA PHE A 644 27.79 -1.21 4.33
C PHE A 644 27.73 -0.82 2.85
N ALA A 645 27.11 0.31 2.50
CA ALA A 645 27.09 0.80 1.12
C ALA A 645 28.49 1.15 0.61
N ARG A 646 29.38 1.64 1.49
CA ARG A 646 30.77 1.95 1.16
C ARG A 646 31.67 0.72 1.08
N GLU A 647 31.43 -0.31 1.90
CA GLU A 647 32.20 -1.57 1.86
C GLU A 647 31.91 -2.43 0.60
N GLU A 648 30.84 -2.13 -0.13
CA GLU A 648 30.46 -2.83 -1.37
C GLU A 648 30.97 -2.17 -2.67
N LYS A 649 31.50 -0.94 -2.61
CA LYS A 649 32.22 -0.30 -3.72
C LYS A 649 33.70 -0.70 -3.67
#